data_AF-A0AB74KLD3-F1
#
_entry.id   AF-A0AB74KLD3-F1
#
_cell.length_a   1.000
_cell.length_b   1.000
_cell.length_c   1.000
_cell.angle_alpha   90.00
_cell.angle_beta   90.00
_cell.angle_gamma   90.00
#
_symmetry.space_group_name_H-M   'P 1'
#
loop_
_entity.id
_entity.type
_entity.pdbx_description
1 polymer ?
#
loop_
_entity_poly.entity_id
_entity_poly.type
_entity_poly.pdbx_seq_one_letter_code
_entity_poly.pdbx_strand_id
1 'polypeptide(L)'
;MMEQPAIKEGTLALIDTFAYLFRSYYMSAKNKPLTNNKGFPTGLLTGLVGMVKKFYKDKKNMPFIVFALESQTKTKRAEKLGEYKQNRKDAPKEMLLQIPIALEWLQKMGFTCVEISGFEADDVIASLATLSPYKTRIYSKDKDFNQLLSDKIALFDGKTEFLAKDCVEKYGILPSQFTDYQGIVGDSSDNYKGVKGIGSKNAKELLQRLGSLEKIYENLDLVKNLLSPKMYQALIQDKGSAFLSKELATLERGCIKEFDFLSCAFPSENPLLKIKDELKEYGFISTLRDLENSPTPLILDNAPASDSAPTLDNAPTSDNAPKKSSMIVLENAALLSMFLEKLKNSNARVFMRLVLDKEKKVLALAFLLQDQGYFLPLEEALFSPFSLEFLQNAFSQMLQHACIIGHDLKPLLSFLKAKYQVSLENIRIQDTQILAFLKNPEKVGFDEVLKEYLKEELVPHEKIKDFKTKAEKLELLSVELSALKRLCEYFEKGGLEENLLALAREVETPFMKVLMGMEFQGFKIDAPYFKRLEQEFKNELHVLERQILDLIGVDFNLNSPKQLGEVLYEKLKLPKNKSRSTDEKNLLKILDKHPSIALILEYRELNKLFNTYTTPLLRLKDKDDKIHTTFIQTGTATGRLSSHSPNLQNIPVRSPKGLLIRKGFIASSKEYCLLGVDYSQIELRLLAHFSQDKDLMEAFLKGRDIHLETSKALFGEDLAKEKRSIAKSINFGLVYGMGSKKLSETLNIPLNEAKSYIEAYFKRFPSIKDYLNRMKEEILKTSKAFTLLGRYRVFDFTGANDYVKGNYLREGVNAIFQGSASDLLKLGMLKVSERFKNNPSVRLLLQVHDELIFEIEEKNAPELQQEIQRILNDEVYPLRVPLETSAFIAKRWNELKG
;
A
#
# COMPACT_ATOMS: atom_id res chain seq x y z
N MET A 1 -51.10 -8.25 4.03
CA MET A 1 -49.96 -7.32 4.10
C MET A 1 -50.03 -6.62 5.46
N MET A 2 -49.22 -7.04 6.43
CA MET A 2 -49.01 -6.23 7.63
C MET A 2 -48.06 -5.08 7.24
N GLU A 3 -48.43 -3.85 7.57
CA GLU A 3 -47.58 -2.67 7.40
C GLU A 3 -46.21 -2.94 8.03
N GLN A 4 -45.12 -2.87 7.25
CA GLN A 4 -43.79 -2.91 7.82
C GLN A 4 -43.61 -1.64 8.68
N PRO A 5 -43.28 -1.76 9.98
CA PRO A 5 -43.08 -0.59 10.83
C PRO A 5 -41.95 0.26 10.27
N ALA A 6 -42.16 1.57 10.21
CA ALA A 6 -41.16 2.52 9.71
C ALA A 6 -39.85 2.38 10.50
N ILE A 7 -38.73 2.21 9.79
CA ILE A 7 -37.40 2.10 10.40
C ILE A 7 -37.06 3.43 11.07
N LYS A 8 -36.80 3.41 12.37
CA LYS A 8 -36.39 4.58 13.14
C LYS A 8 -34.95 4.99 12.81
N GLU A 9 -34.65 6.28 12.95
CA GLU A 9 -33.31 6.81 12.73
C GLU A 9 -32.31 6.29 13.78
N GLY A 10 -31.10 5.93 13.34
CA GLY A 10 -30.06 5.31 14.17
C GLY A 10 -29.71 3.87 13.74
N THR A 11 -28.55 3.39 14.21
CA THR A 11 -28.07 2.02 13.94
C THR A 11 -27.79 1.28 15.24
N LEU A 12 -28.31 0.07 15.35
CA LEU A 12 -28.03 -0.89 16.42
C LEU A 12 -26.83 -1.77 16.04
N ALA A 13 -25.79 -1.79 16.89
CA ALA A 13 -24.69 -2.73 16.80
C ALA A 13 -24.95 -3.94 17.70
N LEU A 14 -25.03 -5.13 17.11
CA LEU A 14 -25.11 -6.41 17.84
C LEU A 14 -23.75 -7.10 17.76
N ILE A 15 -23.12 -7.32 18.91
CA ILE A 15 -21.78 -7.88 18.99
C ILE A 15 -21.86 -9.36 19.37
N ASP A 16 -21.30 -10.21 18.50
CA ASP A 16 -21.00 -11.60 18.82
C ASP A 16 -19.75 -11.65 19.70
N THR A 17 -19.99 -11.59 21.01
CA THR A 17 -18.95 -11.29 22.01
C THR A 17 -17.87 -12.37 22.01
N PHE A 18 -18.25 -13.64 22.07
CA PHE A 18 -17.29 -14.74 22.18
C PHE A 18 -16.51 -14.95 20.88
N ALA A 19 -17.14 -14.87 19.71
CA ALA A 19 -16.40 -14.97 18.45
C ALA A 19 -15.36 -13.86 18.32
N TYR A 20 -15.69 -12.64 18.76
CA TYR A 20 -14.76 -11.52 18.75
C TYR A 20 -13.59 -11.73 19.72
N LEU A 21 -13.87 -12.13 20.97
CA LEU A 21 -12.85 -12.35 22.00
C LEU A 21 -11.89 -13.48 21.61
N PHE A 22 -12.41 -14.60 21.09
CA PHE A 22 -11.60 -15.72 20.62
C PHE A 22 -10.70 -15.30 19.46
N ARG A 23 -11.25 -14.58 18.47
CA ARG A 23 -10.48 -14.04 17.35
C ARG A 23 -9.34 -13.15 17.81
N SER A 24 -9.61 -12.27 18.77
CA SER A 24 -8.59 -11.40 19.37
C SER A 24 -7.45 -12.21 20.00
N TYR A 25 -7.79 -13.19 20.84
CA TYR A 25 -6.80 -14.04 21.50
C TYR A 25 -5.88 -14.73 20.50
N TYR A 26 -6.44 -15.41 19.48
CA TYR A 26 -5.64 -16.13 18.48
C TYR A 26 -4.82 -15.20 17.57
N MET A 27 -5.27 -13.98 17.32
CA MET A 27 -4.47 -12.98 16.61
C MET A 27 -3.25 -12.54 17.43
N SER A 28 -3.41 -12.34 18.73
CA SER A 28 -2.29 -12.03 19.63
C SER A 28 -1.33 -13.23 19.75
N ALA A 29 -1.85 -14.42 20.02
CA ALA A 29 -1.05 -15.62 20.26
C ALA A 29 -0.16 -16.03 19.08
N LYS A 30 -0.59 -15.78 17.83
CA LYS A 30 0.22 -16.07 16.63
C LYS A 30 1.38 -15.11 16.39
N ASN A 31 1.24 -13.85 16.80
CA ASN A 31 2.23 -12.82 16.52
C ASN A 31 3.20 -12.64 17.71
N LYS A 32 2.67 -12.54 18.92
CA LYS A 32 3.41 -12.44 20.19
C LYS A 32 2.44 -12.63 21.37
N PRO A 33 2.61 -13.66 22.22
CA PRO A 33 1.85 -13.78 23.47
C PRO A 33 2.07 -12.54 24.34
N LEU A 34 0.98 -11.91 24.78
CA LEU A 34 1.01 -10.72 25.62
C LEU A 34 0.70 -11.12 27.06
N THR A 35 1.54 -10.67 27.98
CA THR A 35 1.38 -10.86 29.43
C THR A 35 1.59 -9.54 30.16
N ASN A 36 0.97 -9.38 31.34
CA ASN A 36 1.31 -8.29 32.25
C ASN A 36 2.62 -8.58 33.00
N ASN A 37 3.05 -7.63 33.83
CA ASN A 37 4.25 -7.74 34.67
C ASN A 37 4.24 -8.89 35.67
N LYS A 38 3.06 -9.45 36.00
CA LYS A 38 2.89 -10.64 36.87
C LYS A 38 2.81 -11.95 36.06
N GLY A 39 3.01 -11.90 34.74
CA GLY A 39 2.93 -13.08 33.86
C GLY A 39 1.51 -13.53 33.50
N PHE A 40 0.47 -12.76 33.86
CA PHE A 40 -0.92 -13.06 33.50
C PHE A 40 -1.15 -12.76 32.01
N PRO A 41 -1.81 -13.65 31.23
CA PRO A 41 -2.05 -13.43 29.81
C PRO A 41 -3.06 -12.29 29.58
N THR A 42 -2.75 -11.36 28.68
CA THR A 42 -3.57 -10.16 28.41
C THR A 42 -3.99 -9.99 26.95
N GLY A 43 -3.68 -10.96 26.08
CA GLY A 43 -3.96 -10.87 24.64
C GLY A 43 -5.45 -10.74 24.29
N LEU A 44 -6.35 -11.38 25.04
CA LEU A 44 -7.80 -11.26 24.84
C LEU A 44 -8.29 -9.88 25.33
N LEU A 45 -7.88 -9.48 26.54
CA LEU A 45 -8.22 -8.18 27.14
C LEU A 45 -7.72 -7.01 26.27
N THR A 46 -6.55 -7.16 25.65
CA THR A 46 -5.99 -6.14 24.74
C THR A 46 -6.88 -5.87 23.55
N GLY A 47 -7.46 -6.90 22.92
CA GLY A 47 -8.37 -6.67 21.81
C GLY A 47 -9.76 -6.24 22.25
N LEU A 48 -10.22 -6.59 23.46
CA LEU A 48 -11.44 -5.99 24.04
C LEU A 48 -11.25 -4.47 24.20
N VAL A 49 -10.15 -4.02 24.80
CA VAL A 49 -9.83 -2.58 24.95
C VAL A 49 -9.71 -1.91 23.58
N GLY A 50 -9.02 -2.54 22.63
CA GLY A 50 -8.92 -2.03 21.26
C GLY A 50 -10.27 -1.91 20.55
N MET A 51 -11.17 -2.88 20.77
CA MET A 51 -12.53 -2.87 20.24
C MET A 51 -13.34 -1.70 20.82
N VAL A 52 -13.34 -1.55 22.15
CA VAL A 52 -14.07 -0.46 22.82
C VAL A 52 -13.53 0.90 22.38
N LYS A 53 -12.21 1.08 22.26
CA LYS A 53 -11.62 2.32 21.69
C LYS A 53 -12.17 2.61 20.30
N LYS A 54 -12.30 1.59 19.46
CA LYS A 54 -12.83 1.73 18.09
C LYS A 54 -14.32 2.06 18.09
N PHE A 55 -15.12 1.37 18.89
CA PHE A 55 -16.56 1.60 19.00
C PHE A 55 -16.88 2.97 19.60
N TYR A 56 -16.18 3.38 20.67
CA TYR A 56 -16.32 4.73 21.23
C TYR A 56 -15.95 5.82 20.21
N LYS A 57 -15.01 5.51 19.32
CA LYS A 57 -14.65 6.37 18.19
C LYS A 57 -15.78 6.44 17.13
N ASP A 58 -16.59 5.41 16.98
CA ASP A 58 -17.66 5.30 15.97
C ASP A 58 -19.09 5.50 16.54
N LYS A 59 -19.22 5.83 17.84
CA LYS A 59 -20.50 5.90 18.55
C LYS A 59 -21.59 6.77 17.91
N LYS A 60 -21.22 7.79 17.12
CA LYS A 60 -22.18 8.62 16.36
C LYS A 60 -22.94 7.81 15.30
N ASN A 61 -22.30 6.80 14.71
CA ASN A 61 -22.89 5.93 13.69
C ASN A 61 -23.52 4.66 14.27
N MET A 62 -23.30 4.37 15.56
CA MET A 62 -23.87 3.24 16.31
C MET A 62 -24.41 3.72 17.67
N PRO A 63 -25.49 4.54 17.68
CA PRO A 63 -26.05 5.08 18.91
C PRO A 63 -26.53 4.00 19.89
N PHE A 64 -26.76 2.77 19.43
CA PHE A 64 -27.15 1.63 20.27
C PHE A 64 -26.17 0.46 20.10
N ILE A 65 -25.82 -0.22 21.19
CA ILE A 65 -24.90 -1.36 21.18
C ILE A 65 -25.31 -2.42 22.21
N VAL A 66 -25.30 -3.69 21.79
CA VAL A 66 -25.56 -4.84 22.66
C VAL A 66 -24.50 -5.91 22.45
N PHE A 67 -24.00 -6.46 23.56
CA PHE A 67 -23.10 -7.61 23.59
C PHE A 67 -23.92 -8.87 23.87
N ALA A 68 -24.06 -9.76 22.88
CA ALA A 68 -24.72 -11.04 23.09
C ALA A 68 -23.74 -12.04 23.71
N LEU A 69 -24.17 -12.73 24.76
CA LEU A 69 -23.39 -13.70 25.50
C LEU A 69 -23.93 -15.12 25.30
N GLU A 70 -23.02 -16.09 25.39
CA GLU A 70 -23.36 -17.51 25.36
C GLU A 70 -24.02 -17.95 26.68
N SER A 71 -24.98 -18.87 26.62
CA SER A 71 -25.62 -19.38 27.83
C SER A 71 -24.67 -20.27 28.64
N GLN A 72 -24.70 -20.16 29.96
CA GLN A 72 -24.02 -21.10 30.87
C GLN A 72 -24.73 -22.46 30.99
N THR A 73 -25.93 -22.60 30.42
CA THR A 73 -26.72 -23.85 30.43
C THR A 73 -26.63 -24.56 29.09
N LYS A 74 -26.87 -25.88 29.08
CA LYS A 74 -26.82 -26.67 27.85
C LYS A 74 -27.84 -26.13 26.85
N THR A 75 -27.39 -25.82 25.64
CA THR A 75 -28.22 -25.19 24.61
C THR A 75 -29.15 -26.22 23.96
N LYS A 76 -30.30 -25.77 23.47
CA LYS A 76 -31.28 -26.63 22.79
C LYS A 76 -30.68 -27.44 21.62
N ARG A 77 -29.68 -26.88 20.91
CA ARG A 77 -28.95 -27.58 19.83
C ARG A 77 -28.10 -28.73 20.38
N ALA A 78 -27.39 -28.51 21.48
CA ALA A 78 -26.58 -29.53 22.14
C ALA A 78 -27.42 -30.63 22.80
N GLU A 79 -28.68 -30.35 23.15
CA GLU A 79 -29.65 -31.37 23.59
C GLU A 79 -30.14 -32.24 22.43
N LYS A 80 -30.42 -31.64 21.27
CA LYS A 80 -30.91 -32.36 20.08
C LYS A 80 -29.82 -33.15 19.34
N LEU A 81 -28.59 -32.66 19.31
CA LEU A 81 -27.45 -33.35 18.68
C LEU A 81 -26.32 -33.53 19.71
N GLY A 82 -26.19 -34.73 20.27
CA GLY A 82 -25.15 -35.05 21.26
C GLY A 82 -23.71 -34.89 20.73
N GLU A 83 -23.52 -34.96 19.41
CA GLU A 83 -22.22 -34.75 18.73
C GLU A 83 -21.97 -33.31 18.25
N TYR A 84 -22.81 -32.35 18.65
CA TYR A 84 -22.71 -30.95 18.23
C TYR A 84 -21.40 -30.31 18.70
N LYS A 85 -20.71 -29.60 17.79
CA LYS A 85 -19.42 -28.92 18.05
C LYS A 85 -18.28 -29.81 18.60
N GLN A 86 -18.41 -31.14 18.59
CA GLN A 86 -17.38 -32.08 19.10
C GLN A 86 -16.03 -31.97 18.37
N ASN A 87 -16.01 -31.48 17.13
CA ASN A 87 -14.80 -31.28 16.35
C ASN A 87 -14.04 -29.98 16.70
N ARG A 88 -14.59 -29.13 17.59
CA ARG A 88 -13.92 -27.90 18.02
C ARG A 88 -12.80 -28.24 19.01
N LYS A 89 -11.64 -27.61 18.83
CA LYS A 89 -10.53 -27.73 19.79
C LYS A 89 -10.90 -27.02 21.09
N ASP A 90 -10.50 -27.60 22.21
CA ASP A 90 -10.67 -26.96 23.52
C ASP A 90 -10.04 -25.56 23.55
N ALA A 91 -10.75 -24.65 24.21
CA ALA A 91 -10.29 -23.30 24.47
C ALA A 91 -8.96 -23.34 25.26
N PRO A 92 -7.91 -22.61 24.83
CA PRO A 92 -6.66 -22.55 25.57
C PRO A 92 -6.86 -22.06 27.01
N LYS A 93 -6.22 -22.71 27.99
CA LYS A 93 -6.36 -22.37 29.43
C LYS A 93 -6.11 -20.88 29.71
N GLU A 94 -5.12 -20.28 29.06
CA GLU A 94 -4.80 -18.85 29.18
C GLU A 94 -5.91 -17.92 28.70
N MET A 95 -6.71 -18.36 27.73
CA MET A 95 -7.86 -17.62 27.23
C MET A 95 -9.02 -17.69 28.22
N LEU A 96 -9.28 -18.87 28.79
CA LEU A 96 -10.33 -19.08 29.79
C LEU A 96 -10.13 -18.21 31.04
N LEU A 97 -8.88 -17.95 31.44
CA LEU A 97 -8.56 -17.05 32.55
C LEU A 97 -8.98 -15.59 32.30
N GLN A 98 -9.04 -15.15 31.04
CA GLN A 98 -9.33 -13.76 30.67
C GLN A 98 -10.81 -13.47 30.44
N ILE A 99 -11.63 -14.49 30.17
CA ILE A 99 -13.06 -14.34 29.83
C ILE A 99 -13.87 -13.70 30.97
N PRO A 100 -13.77 -14.16 32.24
CA PRO A 100 -14.54 -13.56 33.33
C PRO A 100 -14.22 -12.06 33.50
N ILE A 101 -12.95 -11.70 33.40
CA ILE A 101 -12.47 -10.30 33.49
C ILE A 101 -13.03 -9.47 32.32
N ALA A 102 -13.03 -10.02 31.11
CA ALA A 102 -13.59 -9.34 29.94
C ALA A 102 -15.08 -9.03 30.09
N LEU A 103 -15.87 -9.98 30.63
CA LEU A 103 -17.30 -9.79 30.87
C LEU A 103 -17.57 -8.78 31.98
N GLU A 104 -16.80 -8.85 33.08
CA GLU A 104 -16.86 -7.88 34.16
C GLU A 104 -16.56 -6.46 33.65
N TRP A 105 -15.55 -6.31 32.80
CA TRP A 105 -15.21 -5.02 32.19
C TRP A 105 -16.33 -4.47 31.32
N LEU A 106 -16.98 -5.31 30.49
CA LEU A 106 -18.14 -4.90 29.69
C LEU A 106 -19.26 -4.31 30.55
N GLN A 107 -19.55 -4.95 31.68
CA GLN A 107 -20.56 -4.47 32.63
C GLN A 107 -20.12 -3.16 33.32
N LYS A 108 -18.90 -3.08 33.85
CA LYS A 108 -18.35 -1.86 34.48
C LYS A 108 -18.32 -0.67 33.53
N MET A 109 -18.04 -0.92 32.25
CA MET A 109 -18.05 0.06 31.18
C MET A 109 -19.45 0.57 30.81
N GLY A 110 -20.51 -0.02 31.38
CA GLY A 110 -21.90 0.38 31.14
C GLY A 110 -22.49 -0.16 29.84
N PHE A 111 -21.93 -1.22 29.27
CA PHE A 111 -22.52 -1.87 28.10
C PHE A 111 -23.63 -2.85 28.49
N THR A 112 -24.68 -2.89 27.68
CA THR A 112 -25.74 -3.89 27.81
C THR A 112 -25.23 -5.25 27.30
N CYS A 113 -25.13 -6.20 28.22
CA CYS A 113 -24.86 -7.60 27.90
C CYS A 113 -26.14 -8.42 28.04
N VAL A 114 -26.48 -9.22 27.03
CA VAL A 114 -27.70 -10.04 27.01
C VAL A 114 -27.32 -11.51 26.91
N GLU A 115 -27.77 -12.28 27.90
CA GLU A 115 -27.67 -13.74 27.97
C GLU A 115 -29.07 -14.30 28.19
N ILE A 116 -29.47 -15.33 27.43
CA ILE A 116 -30.75 -16.02 27.62
C ILE A 116 -30.47 -17.50 27.88
N SER A 117 -30.96 -18.00 29.02
CA SER A 117 -30.78 -19.40 29.41
C SER A 117 -31.30 -20.36 28.34
N GLY A 118 -30.47 -21.36 27.98
CA GLY A 118 -30.78 -22.41 27.01
C GLY A 118 -30.59 -22.03 25.54
N PHE A 119 -30.14 -20.81 25.24
CA PHE A 119 -29.94 -20.30 23.87
C PHE A 119 -28.51 -19.82 23.63
N GLU A 120 -28.05 -19.94 22.39
CA GLU A 120 -26.72 -19.47 21.99
C GLU A 120 -26.72 -17.95 21.77
N ALA A 121 -25.54 -17.34 21.79
CA ALA A 121 -25.40 -15.91 21.48
C ALA A 121 -25.99 -15.55 20.10
N ASP A 122 -25.92 -16.49 19.15
CA ASP A 122 -26.44 -16.32 17.79
C ASP A 122 -27.97 -16.20 17.75
N ASP A 123 -28.67 -16.93 18.63
CA ASP A 123 -30.14 -16.85 18.77
C ASP A 123 -30.56 -15.54 19.43
N VAL A 124 -29.79 -15.08 20.41
CA VAL A 124 -29.99 -13.76 21.05
C VAL A 124 -29.83 -12.66 20.01
N ILE A 125 -28.77 -12.71 19.18
CA ILE A 125 -28.55 -11.76 18.09
C ILE A 125 -29.69 -11.82 17.07
N ALA A 126 -30.11 -13.02 16.66
CA ALA A 126 -31.19 -13.19 15.69
C ALA A 126 -32.53 -12.61 16.19
N SER A 127 -32.84 -12.83 17.47
CA SER A 127 -34.04 -12.28 18.11
C SER A 127 -33.98 -10.76 18.22
N LEU A 128 -32.87 -10.19 18.69
CA LEU A 128 -32.70 -8.74 18.81
C LEU A 128 -32.69 -8.03 17.45
N ALA A 129 -32.04 -8.60 16.44
CA ALA A 129 -32.01 -8.04 15.08
C ALA A 129 -33.42 -8.01 14.45
N THR A 130 -34.21 -9.04 14.73
CA THR A 130 -35.61 -9.15 14.27
C THR A 130 -36.48 -8.10 14.97
N LEU A 131 -36.38 -7.98 16.29
CA LEU A 131 -37.17 -7.05 17.11
C LEU A 131 -36.79 -5.57 16.94
N SER A 132 -35.55 -5.26 16.55
CA SER A 132 -35.04 -3.89 16.55
C SER A 132 -35.90 -2.95 15.69
N PRO A 133 -36.23 -1.73 16.14
CA PRO A 133 -36.86 -0.74 15.26
C PRO A 133 -35.84 0.00 14.37
N TYR A 134 -34.53 -0.26 14.52
CA TYR A 134 -33.44 0.46 13.85
C TYR A 134 -32.78 -0.37 12.74
N LYS A 135 -31.95 0.28 11.90
CA LYS A 135 -30.99 -0.47 11.06
C LYS A 135 -30.04 -1.24 11.97
N THR A 136 -29.75 -2.50 11.65
CA THR A 136 -28.96 -3.38 12.51
C THR A 136 -27.68 -3.83 11.80
N ARG A 137 -26.55 -3.69 12.49
CA ARG A 137 -25.25 -4.23 12.09
C ARG A 137 -24.86 -5.34 13.05
N ILE A 138 -24.72 -6.55 12.53
CA ILE A 138 -24.24 -7.71 13.27
C ILE A 138 -22.73 -7.81 13.11
N TYR A 139 -21.98 -7.63 14.19
CA TYR A 139 -20.52 -7.71 14.20
C TYR A 139 -20.07 -9.16 14.40
N SER A 140 -20.17 -9.96 13.34
CA SER A 140 -19.68 -11.34 13.32
C SER A 140 -19.14 -11.72 11.94
N LYS A 141 -18.38 -12.81 11.92
CA LYS A 141 -17.97 -13.52 10.68
C LYS A 141 -18.69 -14.85 10.52
N ASP A 142 -19.57 -15.19 11.47
CA ASP A 142 -20.34 -16.41 11.37
C ASP A 142 -21.24 -16.35 10.14
N LYS A 143 -21.21 -17.43 9.38
CA LYS A 143 -22.00 -17.55 8.16
C LYS A 143 -23.46 -17.79 8.49
N ASP A 144 -23.80 -18.27 9.68
CA ASP A 144 -25.18 -18.58 10.05
C ASP A 144 -26.06 -17.34 10.02
N PHE A 145 -25.49 -16.15 10.32
CA PHE A 145 -26.20 -14.88 10.22
C PHE A 145 -26.53 -14.44 8.79
N ASN A 146 -26.01 -15.10 7.74
CA ASN A 146 -26.45 -14.81 6.36
C ASN A 146 -27.97 -15.02 6.21
N GLN A 147 -28.59 -15.86 7.05
CA GLN A 147 -30.04 -16.08 7.07
C GLN A 147 -30.87 -14.86 7.55
N LEU A 148 -30.23 -13.83 8.11
CA LEU A 148 -30.86 -12.61 8.64
C LEU A 148 -30.73 -11.40 7.71
N LEU A 149 -29.88 -11.47 6.68
CA LEU A 149 -29.57 -10.33 5.81
C LEU A 149 -30.81 -9.80 5.10
N SER A 150 -30.98 -8.47 5.15
CA SER A 150 -32.09 -7.74 4.53
C SER A 150 -31.70 -6.28 4.32
N ASP A 151 -32.61 -5.44 3.81
CA ASP A 151 -32.36 -3.99 3.70
C ASP A 151 -32.15 -3.30 5.06
N LYS A 152 -32.61 -3.94 6.14
CA LYS A 152 -32.47 -3.46 7.52
C LYS A 152 -31.26 -4.08 8.25
N ILE A 153 -30.86 -5.29 7.90
CA ILE A 153 -29.86 -6.08 8.64
C ILE A 153 -28.65 -6.37 7.75
N ALA A 154 -27.47 -5.92 8.19
CA ALA A 154 -26.19 -6.14 7.53
C ALA A 154 -25.20 -6.85 8.45
N LEU A 155 -24.29 -7.63 7.88
CA LEU A 155 -23.14 -8.22 8.58
C LEU A 155 -21.93 -7.29 8.49
N PHE A 156 -21.17 -7.15 9.58
CA PHE A 156 -19.99 -6.30 9.62
C PHE A 156 -18.78 -7.05 10.18
N ASP A 157 -17.74 -7.19 9.36
CA ASP A 157 -16.60 -8.05 9.67
C ASP A 157 -15.48 -7.35 10.48
N GLY A 158 -15.69 -6.04 10.72
CA GLY A 158 -14.76 -5.09 11.31
C GLY A 158 -14.16 -4.10 10.30
N LYS A 159 -14.29 -4.32 8.99
CA LYS A 159 -13.77 -3.43 7.94
C LYS A 159 -14.81 -3.11 6.86
N THR A 160 -15.59 -4.10 6.46
CA THR A 160 -16.57 -3.98 5.37
C THR A 160 -17.93 -4.48 5.80
N GLU A 161 -18.98 -3.85 5.28
CA GLU A 161 -20.35 -4.37 5.35
C GLU A 161 -20.55 -5.49 4.32
N PHE A 162 -21.31 -6.50 4.70
CA PHE A 162 -21.76 -7.60 3.87
C PHE A 162 -23.29 -7.61 3.89
N LEU A 163 -23.88 -7.36 2.73
CA LEU A 163 -25.30 -7.11 2.50
C LEU A 163 -25.97 -8.32 1.84
N ALA A 164 -27.29 -8.30 1.75
CA ALA A 164 -28.07 -9.37 1.11
C ALA A 164 -27.61 -9.67 -0.33
N LYS A 165 -27.26 -8.64 -1.11
CA LYS A 165 -26.71 -8.80 -2.48
C LYS A 165 -25.37 -9.54 -2.49
N ASP A 166 -24.53 -9.35 -1.48
CA ASP A 166 -23.22 -9.97 -1.38
C ASP A 166 -23.36 -11.45 -1.01
N CYS A 167 -24.39 -11.82 -0.23
CA CYS A 167 -24.79 -13.21 -0.02
C CYS A 167 -25.17 -13.90 -1.34
N VAL A 168 -25.98 -13.23 -2.16
CA VAL A 168 -26.38 -13.75 -3.48
C VAL A 168 -25.19 -13.89 -4.42
N GLU A 169 -24.29 -12.91 -4.45
CA GLU A 169 -23.09 -12.98 -5.28
C GLU A 169 -22.15 -14.12 -4.85
N LYS A 170 -21.93 -14.26 -3.54
CA LYS A 170 -21.00 -15.23 -2.97
C LYS A 170 -21.52 -16.67 -2.99
N TYR A 171 -22.76 -16.89 -2.55
CA TYR A 171 -23.35 -18.23 -2.40
C TYR A 171 -24.31 -18.59 -3.53
N GLY A 172 -24.77 -17.60 -4.30
CA GLY A 172 -25.71 -17.81 -5.40
C GLY A 172 -27.16 -18.07 -4.98
N ILE A 173 -27.48 -17.83 -3.71
CA ILE A 173 -28.80 -18.07 -3.10
C ILE A 173 -29.23 -16.86 -2.29
N LEU A 174 -30.53 -16.72 -2.07
CA LEU A 174 -31.08 -15.65 -1.23
C LEU A 174 -30.77 -15.92 0.26
N PRO A 175 -30.65 -14.87 1.10
CA PRO A 175 -30.58 -15.00 2.56
C PRO A 175 -31.63 -15.96 3.16
N SER A 176 -32.86 -15.90 2.66
CA SER A 176 -33.97 -16.77 3.12
C SER A 176 -33.77 -18.26 2.81
N GLN A 177 -32.84 -18.62 1.93
CA GLN A 177 -32.53 -19.99 1.51
C GLN A 177 -31.26 -20.53 2.18
N PHE A 178 -30.61 -19.74 3.05
CA PHE A 178 -29.29 -20.05 3.56
C PHE A 178 -29.28 -21.31 4.44
N THR A 179 -30.31 -21.50 5.26
CA THR A 179 -30.44 -22.70 6.10
C THR A 179 -30.77 -23.95 5.28
N ASP A 180 -31.56 -23.83 4.20
CA ASP A 180 -31.77 -24.92 3.25
C ASP A 180 -30.45 -25.35 2.61
N TYR A 181 -29.62 -24.38 2.23
CA TYR A 181 -28.29 -24.62 1.67
C TYR A 181 -27.37 -25.32 2.66
N GLN A 182 -27.36 -24.91 3.93
CA GLN A 182 -26.61 -25.58 4.99
C GLN A 182 -27.14 -27.01 5.26
N GLY A 183 -28.45 -27.21 5.18
CA GLY A 183 -29.05 -28.54 5.26
C GLY A 183 -28.55 -29.48 4.17
N ILE A 184 -28.39 -28.99 2.93
CA ILE A 184 -27.92 -29.81 1.80
C ILE A 184 -26.41 -30.01 1.84
N VAL A 185 -25.63 -28.95 2.04
CA VAL A 185 -24.16 -28.99 1.94
C VAL A 185 -23.50 -29.53 3.22
N GLY A 186 -24.14 -29.30 4.36
CA GLY A 186 -23.57 -29.58 5.68
C GLY A 186 -22.56 -28.53 6.14
N ASP A 187 -22.05 -28.75 7.35
CA ASP A 187 -21.03 -27.92 7.99
C ASP A 187 -20.13 -28.75 8.90
N SER A 188 -18.86 -28.87 8.54
CA SER A 188 -17.88 -29.59 9.36
C SER A 188 -17.56 -28.89 10.68
N SER A 189 -17.76 -27.57 10.78
CA SER A 189 -17.44 -26.76 11.97
C SER A 189 -18.37 -27.07 13.13
N ASP A 190 -19.65 -27.26 12.82
CA ASP A 190 -20.73 -27.57 13.78
C ASP A 190 -21.19 -29.03 13.71
N ASN A 191 -20.52 -29.82 12.86
CA ASN A 191 -20.79 -31.24 12.63
C ASN A 191 -22.19 -31.49 12.02
N TYR A 192 -22.69 -30.55 11.21
CA TYR A 192 -23.90 -30.71 10.41
C TYR A 192 -23.62 -31.64 9.23
N LYS A 193 -24.30 -32.77 9.20
CA LYS A 193 -24.16 -33.79 8.17
C LYS A 193 -25.15 -33.46 7.03
N GLY A 194 -24.64 -32.85 5.97
CA GLY A 194 -25.41 -32.62 4.74
C GLY A 194 -25.59 -33.89 3.91
N VAL A 195 -26.03 -33.73 2.67
CA VAL A 195 -26.22 -34.83 1.72
C VAL A 195 -24.91 -35.22 1.06
N LYS A 196 -24.52 -36.48 1.22
CA LYS A 196 -23.22 -36.97 0.78
C LYS A 196 -23.09 -36.90 -0.74
N GLY A 197 -22.13 -36.12 -1.21
CA GLY A 197 -21.84 -35.95 -2.63
C GLY A 197 -22.63 -34.83 -3.31
N ILE A 198 -23.48 -34.08 -2.59
CA ILE A 198 -24.10 -32.85 -3.10
C ILE A 198 -23.37 -31.65 -2.49
N GLY A 199 -22.47 -31.05 -3.27
CA GLY A 199 -21.72 -29.86 -2.88
C GLY A 199 -22.43 -28.54 -3.20
N SER A 200 -21.76 -27.43 -2.89
CA SER A 200 -22.24 -26.05 -3.04
C SER A 200 -22.89 -25.74 -4.40
N LYS A 201 -22.29 -26.20 -5.50
CA LYS A 201 -22.78 -25.97 -6.87
C LYS A 201 -24.18 -26.57 -7.08
N ASN A 202 -24.36 -27.83 -6.71
CA ASN A 202 -25.61 -28.55 -6.94
C ASN A 202 -26.68 -28.08 -5.95
N ALA A 203 -26.31 -27.81 -4.70
CA ALA A 203 -27.22 -27.22 -3.71
C ALA A 203 -27.75 -25.86 -4.17
N LYS A 204 -26.88 -24.99 -4.70
CA LYS A 204 -27.29 -23.72 -5.31
C LYS A 204 -28.27 -23.94 -6.47
N GLU A 205 -27.96 -24.82 -7.41
CA GLU A 205 -28.83 -25.05 -8.58
C GLU A 205 -30.22 -25.56 -8.18
N LEU A 206 -30.29 -26.49 -7.21
CA LEU A 206 -31.55 -26.99 -6.69
C LEU A 206 -32.37 -25.88 -6.02
N LEU A 207 -31.74 -25.06 -5.17
CA LEU A 207 -32.43 -23.98 -4.45
C LEU A 207 -32.85 -22.83 -5.36
N GLN A 208 -32.08 -22.51 -6.41
CA GLN A 208 -32.49 -21.52 -7.40
C GLN A 208 -33.73 -21.95 -8.18
N ARG A 209 -33.86 -23.25 -8.49
CA ARG A 209 -34.99 -23.78 -9.28
C ARG A 209 -36.22 -24.09 -8.42
N LEU A 210 -36.02 -24.63 -7.22
CA LEU A 210 -37.10 -25.20 -6.40
C LEU A 210 -37.39 -24.39 -5.14
N GLY A 211 -36.50 -23.47 -4.75
CA GLY A 211 -36.79 -22.49 -3.70
C GLY A 211 -36.40 -22.93 -2.28
N SER A 212 -36.80 -24.12 -1.83
CA SER A 212 -36.51 -24.60 -0.47
C SER A 212 -36.24 -26.11 -0.42
N LEU A 213 -35.69 -26.59 0.70
CA LEU A 213 -35.45 -28.01 0.94
C LEU A 213 -36.75 -28.83 0.86
N GLU A 214 -37.84 -28.32 1.41
CA GLU A 214 -39.17 -28.97 1.33
C GLU A 214 -39.59 -29.16 -0.13
N LYS A 215 -39.54 -28.08 -0.92
CA LYS A 215 -39.92 -28.10 -2.33
C LYS A 215 -39.04 -29.02 -3.16
N ILE A 216 -37.77 -29.19 -2.79
CA ILE A 216 -36.88 -30.18 -3.42
C ILE A 216 -37.40 -31.60 -3.22
N TYR A 217 -37.84 -31.96 -2.01
CA TYR A 217 -38.40 -33.30 -1.74
C TYR A 217 -39.85 -33.48 -2.17
N GLU A 218 -40.61 -32.40 -2.37
CA GLU A 218 -41.95 -32.44 -2.98
C GLU A 218 -41.88 -32.66 -4.51
N ASN A 219 -40.75 -32.32 -5.15
CA ASN A 219 -40.58 -32.35 -6.62
C ASN A 219 -39.45 -33.29 -7.07
N LEU A 220 -39.39 -34.51 -6.51
CA LEU A 220 -38.30 -35.46 -6.77
C LEU A 220 -38.13 -35.84 -8.25
N ASP A 221 -39.21 -35.87 -9.04
CA ASP A 221 -39.14 -36.15 -10.48
C ASP A 221 -38.33 -35.10 -11.25
N LEU A 222 -38.48 -33.82 -10.89
CA LEU A 222 -37.67 -32.74 -11.47
C LEU A 222 -36.21 -32.87 -11.01
N VAL A 223 -36.00 -33.15 -9.72
CA VAL A 223 -34.66 -33.28 -9.12
C VAL A 223 -33.87 -34.43 -9.74
N LYS A 224 -34.52 -35.53 -10.10
CA LYS A 224 -33.92 -36.68 -10.80
C LYS A 224 -33.25 -36.27 -12.13
N ASN A 225 -33.78 -35.25 -12.80
CA ASN A 225 -33.21 -34.73 -14.05
C ASN A 225 -32.10 -33.68 -13.81
N LEU A 226 -32.00 -33.13 -12.60
CA LEU A 226 -31.00 -32.12 -12.21
C LEU A 226 -29.74 -32.72 -11.56
N LEU A 227 -29.82 -33.96 -11.08
CA LEU A 227 -28.73 -34.64 -10.38
C LEU A 227 -28.30 -35.91 -11.10
N SER A 228 -27.03 -36.29 -10.94
CA SER A 228 -26.59 -37.62 -11.35
C SER A 228 -27.33 -38.72 -10.57
N PRO A 229 -27.47 -39.94 -11.11
CA PRO A 229 -28.17 -41.03 -10.41
C PRO A 229 -27.62 -41.29 -9.00
N LYS A 230 -26.29 -41.17 -8.81
CA LYS A 230 -25.63 -41.34 -7.51
C LYS A 230 -25.97 -40.22 -6.52
N MET A 231 -26.04 -38.97 -6.97
CA MET A 231 -26.42 -37.82 -6.15
C MET A 231 -27.90 -37.85 -5.79
N TYR A 232 -28.76 -38.25 -6.73
CA TYR A 232 -30.19 -38.42 -6.49
C TYR A 232 -30.47 -39.49 -5.42
N GLN A 233 -29.79 -40.64 -5.49
CA GLN A 233 -29.90 -41.67 -4.46
C GLN A 233 -29.40 -41.18 -3.09
N ALA A 234 -28.28 -40.45 -3.06
CA ALA A 234 -27.78 -39.86 -1.81
C ALA A 234 -28.77 -38.84 -1.21
N LEU A 235 -29.43 -38.02 -2.04
CA LEU A 235 -30.46 -37.08 -1.59
C LEU A 235 -31.62 -37.80 -0.90
N ILE A 236 -32.10 -38.92 -1.46
CA ILE A 236 -33.17 -39.71 -0.86
C ILE A 236 -32.70 -40.34 0.46
N GLN A 237 -31.50 -40.93 0.47
CA GLN A 237 -30.94 -41.62 1.62
C GLN A 237 -30.67 -40.67 2.79
N ASP A 238 -30.09 -39.51 2.53
CA ASP A 238 -29.65 -38.55 3.53
C ASP A 238 -30.73 -37.50 3.87
N LYS A 239 -32.00 -37.70 3.44
CA LYS A 239 -33.12 -36.78 3.69
C LYS A 239 -33.23 -36.37 5.15
N GLY A 240 -33.25 -37.34 6.06
CA GLY A 240 -33.35 -37.05 7.50
C GLY A 240 -32.19 -36.21 8.01
N SER A 241 -30.98 -36.46 7.51
CA SER A 241 -29.77 -35.70 7.88
C SER A 241 -29.82 -34.26 7.38
N ALA A 242 -30.34 -34.05 6.17
CA ALA A 242 -30.48 -32.72 5.58
C ALA A 242 -31.50 -31.85 6.34
N PHE A 243 -32.67 -32.42 6.68
CA PHE A 243 -33.69 -31.71 7.46
C PHE A 243 -33.23 -31.42 8.88
N LEU A 244 -32.57 -32.38 9.55
CA LEU A 244 -31.99 -32.16 10.87
C LEU A 244 -30.91 -31.06 10.84
N SER A 245 -30.03 -31.07 9.83
CA SER A 245 -29.00 -30.04 9.67
C SER A 245 -29.60 -28.66 9.38
N LYS A 246 -30.67 -28.59 8.58
CA LYS A 246 -31.44 -27.35 8.36
C LYS A 246 -32.04 -26.83 9.66
N GLU A 247 -32.66 -27.70 10.45
CA GLU A 247 -33.27 -27.35 11.73
C GLU A 247 -32.21 -26.81 12.70
N LEU A 248 -31.07 -27.49 12.83
CA LEU A 248 -29.98 -27.08 13.71
C LEU A 248 -29.33 -25.76 13.27
N ALA A 249 -29.14 -25.53 11.97
CA ALA A 249 -28.60 -24.29 11.43
C ALA A 249 -29.57 -23.09 11.50
N THR A 250 -30.86 -23.34 11.75
CA THR A 250 -31.85 -22.26 11.85
C THR A 250 -31.72 -21.55 13.19
N LEU A 251 -31.56 -20.23 13.13
CA LEU A 251 -31.47 -19.38 14.34
C LEU A 251 -32.87 -19.09 14.90
N GLU A 252 -33.01 -19.21 16.22
CA GLU A 252 -34.24 -18.83 16.94
C GLU A 252 -34.37 -17.31 16.95
N ARG A 253 -35.56 -16.81 16.57
CA ARG A 253 -35.84 -15.36 16.48
C ARG A 253 -36.83 -14.87 17.53
N GLY A 254 -37.39 -15.78 18.33
CA GLY A 254 -38.40 -15.49 19.36
C GLY A 254 -37.95 -15.78 20.79
N CYS A 255 -36.65 -15.96 21.06
CA CYS A 255 -36.17 -16.19 22.43
C CYS A 255 -36.29 -14.94 23.32
N ILE A 256 -36.41 -13.76 22.70
CA ILE A 256 -36.74 -12.49 23.34
C ILE A 256 -38.06 -12.02 22.73
N LYS A 257 -39.03 -11.65 23.56
CA LYS A 257 -40.36 -11.18 23.12
C LYS A 257 -40.44 -9.66 23.05
N GLU A 258 -39.84 -8.99 24.03
CA GLU A 258 -39.80 -7.54 24.15
C GLU A 258 -38.41 -7.12 24.62
N PHE A 259 -37.93 -5.98 24.13
CA PHE A 259 -36.62 -5.44 24.50
C PHE A 259 -36.64 -3.91 24.46
N ASP A 260 -36.18 -3.27 25.53
CA ASP A 260 -36.02 -1.82 25.56
C ASP A 260 -34.71 -1.44 24.86
N PHE A 261 -34.81 -1.02 23.59
CA PHE A 261 -33.64 -0.59 22.83
C PHE A 261 -33.07 0.77 23.27
N LEU A 262 -33.77 1.56 24.10
CA LEU A 262 -33.20 2.78 24.65
C LEU A 262 -32.21 2.48 25.78
N SER A 263 -32.41 1.38 26.50
CA SER A 263 -31.51 0.95 27.57
C SER A 263 -30.13 0.48 27.07
N CYS A 264 -29.98 0.27 25.76
CA CYS A 264 -28.71 -0.10 25.13
C CYS A 264 -28.05 1.05 24.35
N ALA A 265 -28.40 2.30 24.70
CA ALA A 265 -27.70 3.48 24.20
C ALA A 265 -26.19 3.38 24.50
N PHE A 266 -25.37 3.76 23.52
CA PHE A 266 -23.92 3.77 23.69
C PHE A 266 -23.54 4.75 24.83
N PRO A 267 -22.66 4.35 25.77
CA PRO A 267 -22.26 5.24 26.86
C PRO A 267 -21.76 6.61 26.38
N SER A 268 -22.24 7.68 27.01
CA SER A 268 -21.91 9.07 26.65
C SER A 268 -20.44 9.40 26.95
N GLU A 269 -19.97 8.98 28.12
CA GLU A 269 -18.56 9.05 28.55
C GLU A 269 -17.72 7.93 27.90
N ASN A 270 -16.40 8.10 27.87
CA ASN A 270 -15.51 7.04 27.41
C ASN A 270 -15.60 5.83 28.36
N PRO A 271 -16.09 4.66 27.90
CA PRO A 271 -16.37 3.52 28.77
C PRO A 271 -15.12 3.05 29.54
N LEU A 272 -13.94 3.16 28.92
CA LEU A 272 -12.66 2.76 29.51
C LEU A 272 -12.29 3.58 30.76
N LEU A 273 -12.90 4.75 30.98
CA LEU A 273 -12.70 5.54 32.20
C LEU A 273 -13.27 4.83 33.44
N LYS A 274 -14.23 3.92 33.28
CA LYS A 274 -14.86 3.17 34.37
C LYS A 274 -14.03 1.98 34.86
N ILE A 275 -12.95 1.63 34.15
CA ILE A 275 -12.07 0.49 34.47
C ILE A 275 -10.58 0.90 34.56
N LYS A 276 -10.29 2.13 34.99
CA LYS A 276 -8.91 2.67 35.02
C LYS A 276 -7.99 1.84 35.93
N ASP A 277 -8.47 1.45 37.09
CA ASP A 277 -7.66 0.71 38.06
C ASP A 277 -7.29 -0.68 37.53
N GLU A 278 -8.23 -1.33 36.85
CA GLU A 278 -8.03 -2.62 36.20
C GLU A 278 -7.10 -2.47 34.98
N LEU A 279 -7.25 -1.42 34.19
CA LEU A 279 -6.31 -1.13 33.10
C LEU A 279 -4.88 -0.96 33.62
N LYS A 280 -4.70 -0.39 34.82
CA LYS A 280 -3.39 -0.26 35.47
C LYS A 280 -2.87 -1.63 35.92
N GLU A 281 -3.71 -2.39 36.59
CA GLU A 281 -3.37 -3.73 37.10
C GLU A 281 -2.94 -4.69 35.98
N TYR A 282 -3.63 -4.68 34.85
CA TYR A 282 -3.33 -5.55 33.71
C TYR A 282 -2.30 -4.96 32.73
N GLY A 283 -1.67 -3.83 33.07
CA GLY A 283 -0.50 -3.30 32.35
C GLY A 283 -0.81 -2.48 31.09
N PHE A 284 -2.01 -1.91 30.97
CA PHE A 284 -2.42 -1.07 29.85
C PHE A 284 -1.95 0.39 29.98
N ILE A 285 -0.67 0.60 30.27
CA ILE A 285 -0.07 1.92 30.59
C ILE A 285 -0.27 2.93 29.45
N SER A 286 -0.13 2.50 28.19
CA SER A 286 -0.38 3.37 27.03
C SER A 286 -1.84 3.81 26.95
N THR A 287 -2.79 2.91 27.25
CA THR A 287 -4.21 3.24 27.24
C THR A 287 -4.58 4.15 28.40
N LEU A 288 -3.98 3.99 29.57
CA LEU A 288 -4.16 4.91 30.68
C LEU A 288 -3.66 6.31 30.35
N ARG A 289 -2.47 6.42 29.75
CA ARG A 289 -1.94 7.70 29.28
C ARG A 289 -2.86 8.35 28.24
N ASP A 290 -3.43 7.57 27.32
CA ASP A 290 -4.44 8.08 26.37
C ASP A 290 -5.71 8.61 27.06
N LEU A 291 -6.14 7.96 28.15
CA LEU A 291 -7.32 8.35 28.92
C LEU A 291 -7.07 9.56 29.84
N GLU A 292 -5.85 9.70 30.37
CA GLU A 292 -5.42 10.84 31.20
C GLU A 292 -5.18 12.10 30.36
N ASN A 293 -4.77 11.94 29.10
CA ASN A 293 -4.62 13.04 28.15
C ASN A 293 -5.93 13.43 27.44
N SER A 294 -7.07 12.83 27.82
CA SER A 294 -8.40 13.22 27.32
C SER A 294 -9.03 14.25 28.28
N PRO A 295 -9.45 15.45 27.83
CA PRO A 295 -10.03 16.45 28.73
C PRO A 295 -11.39 15.97 29.28
N THR A 296 -11.46 15.82 30.60
CA THR A 296 -12.73 15.62 31.33
C THR A 296 -13.62 16.86 31.14
N PRO A 297 -14.94 16.72 30.91
CA PRO A 297 -15.84 17.86 30.96
C PRO A 297 -15.96 18.31 32.42
N LEU A 298 -15.40 19.47 32.76
CA LEU A 298 -15.63 20.09 34.06
C LEU A 298 -17.09 20.54 34.12
N ILE A 299 -17.84 19.91 35.03
CA ILE A 299 -19.09 20.42 35.55
C ILE A 299 -18.77 21.77 36.20
N LEU A 300 -19.42 22.83 35.70
CA LEU A 300 -19.46 24.14 36.32
C LEU A 300 -20.30 24.03 37.59
N ASP A 301 -19.64 23.97 38.74
CA ASP A 301 -20.27 24.38 40.01
C ASP A 301 -19.60 25.67 40.50
N ASN A 302 -20.47 26.60 40.86
CA ASN A 302 -20.18 27.98 41.21
C ASN A 302 -19.63 28.14 42.64
N ALA A 303 -18.68 29.09 42.76
CA ALA A 303 -18.38 29.96 43.92
C ALA A 303 -17.56 29.41 45.12
N PRO A 304 -16.96 30.30 45.96
CA PRO A 304 -16.15 31.48 45.66
C PRO A 304 -14.78 31.48 46.41
N ALA A 305 -14.01 32.56 46.19
CA ALA A 305 -12.64 32.84 46.60
C ALA A 305 -12.29 32.77 48.11
N SER A 306 -11.00 32.51 48.41
CA SER A 306 -10.27 33.11 49.54
C SER A 306 -8.73 32.91 49.44
N ASP A 307 -8.03 34.03 49.25
CA ASP A 307 -6.78 34.54 49.86
C ASP A 307 -5.53 33.70 50.22
N SER A 308 -4.39 34.29 49.81
CA SER A 308 -3.08 34.41 50.51
C SER A 308 -2.20 33.15 50.61
N ALA A 309 -0.85 33.14 50.47
CA ALA A 309 0.21 34.16 50.48
C ALA A 309 1.50 33.54 49.84
N PRO A 310 2.62 34.28 49.70
CA PRO A 310 3.70 34.03 48.73
C PRO A 310 4.95 33.34 49.30
N THR A 311 5.80 32.80 48.42
CA THR A 311 7.26 32.69 48.66
C THR A 311 8.05 32.81 47.36
N LEU A 312 9.07 33.68 47.39
CA LEU A 312 10.12 33.84 46.40
C LEU A 312 11.14 32.68 46.52
N ASP A 313 11.74 32.27 45.41
CA ASP A 313 13.21 32.28 45.31
C ASP A 313 13.71 32.18 43.85
N ASN A 314 14.73 33.00 43.58
CA ASN A 314 15.37 33.22 42.28
C ASN A 314 16.48 32.19 42.00
N ALA A 315 16.56 31.70 40.76
CA ALA A 315 17.84 31.42 40.09
C ALA A 315 17.65 31.41 38.56
N PRO A 316 18.58 32.00 37.77
CA PRO A 316 18.40 32.25 36.34
C PRO A 316 18.81 31.03 35.50
N THR A 317 17.92 30.51 34.66
CA THR A 317 18.25 29.51 33.63
C THR A 317 17.85 30.01 32.24
N SER A 318 18.75 29.76 31.31
CA SER A 318 18.82 30.27 29.94
C SER A 318 17.49 30.23 29.17
N ASP A 319 17.08 31.39 28.65
CA ASP A 319 16.04 31.54 27.63
C ASP A 319 16.43 30.81 26.34
N ASN A 320 15.89 29.60 26.15
CA ASN A 320 15.74 28.95 24.85
C ASN A 320 14.51 28.02 24.86
N ALA A 321 13.43 28.45 25.51
CA ALA A 321 12.11 27.86 25.31
C ALA A 321 11.44 28.54 24.10
N PRO A 322 10.86 27.79 23.14
CA PRO A 322 10.13 28.40 22.04
C PRO A 322 8.97 29.23 22.58
N LYS A 323 8.96 30.54 22.28
CA LYS A 323 7.80 31.41 22.51
C LYS A 323 6.58 30.76 21.88
N LYS A 324 5.58 30.39 22.69
CA LYS A 324 4.28 29.86 22.26
C LYS A 324 3.66 30.82 21.23
N SER A 325 3.86 30.55 19.95
CA SER A 325 3.37 31.37 18.85
C SER A 325 2.00 30.82 18.45
N SER A 326 0.94 31.53 18.83
CA SER A 326 -0.42 31.21 18.39
C SER A 326 -0.54 31.43 16.88
N MET A 327 -1.14 30.47 16.17
CA MET A 327 -1.37 30.64 14.73
C MET A 327 -2.48 31.66 14.47
N ILE A 328 -2.27 32.55 13.50
CA ILE A 328 -3.29 33.49 13.01
C ILE A 328 -4.19 32.76 12.02
N VAL A 329 -5.49 32.67 12.32
CA VAL A 329 -6.48 32.11 11.41
C VAL A 329 -6.88 33.16 10.38
N LEU A 330 -6.67 32.86 9.10
CA LEU A 330 -7.04 33.73 7.98
C LEU A 330 -8.49 33.45 7.58
N GLU A 331 -9.43 34.03 8.33
CA GLU A 331 -10.88 33.77 8.20
C GLU A 331 -11.65 34.86 7.44
N ASN A 332 -10.96 35.84 6.84
CA ASN A 332 -11.57 36.83 5.96
C ASN A 332 -10.56 37.42 4.98
N ALA A 333 -11.06 38.09 3.94
CA ALA A 333 -10.25 38.68 2.86
C ALA A 333 -9.24 39.71 3.38
N ALA A 334 -9.61 40.55 4.35
CA ALA A 334 -8.73 41.57 4.90
C ALA A 334 -7.48 40.95 5.56
N LEU A 335 -7.64 39.90 6.36
CA LEU A 335 -6.51 39.21 7.00
C LEU A 335 -5.58 38.54 5.98
N LEU A 336 -6.13 37.88 4.96
CA LEU A 336 -5.30 37.28 3.91
C LEU A 336 -4.58 38.35 3.08
N SER A 337 -5.26 39.45 2.70
CA SER A 337 -4.64 40.57 2.00
C SER A 337 -3.52 41.22 2.83
N MET A 338 -3.73 41.42 4.14
CA MET A 338 -2.68 41.91 5.05
C MET A 338 -1.47 40.96 5.09
N PHE A 339 -1.68 39.64 5.03
CA PHE A 339 -0.59 38.69 4.91
C PHE A 339 0.15 38.82 3.57
N LEU A 340 -0.58 38.94 2.45
CA LEU A 340 0.00 39.09 1.11
C LEU A 340 0.84 40.37 0.98
N GLU A 341 0.41 41.48 1.60
CA GLU A 341 1.20 42.72 1.63
C GLU A 341 2.57 42.52 2.31
N LYS A 342 2.67 41.65 3.33
CA LYS A 342 3.96 41.33 3.98
C LYS A 342 4.93 40.62 3.04
N LEU A 343 4.43 39.94 2.00
CA LEU A 343 5.27 39.24 1.02
C LEU A 343 5.88 40.17 -0.02
N LYS A 344 5.24 41.30 -0.34
CA LYS A 344 5.67 42.20 -1.44
C LYS A 344 7.04 42.86 -1.21
N ASN A 345 7.47 43.02 0.04
CA ASN A 345 8.66 43.81 0.40
C ASN A 345 9.88 42.96 0.86
N SER A 346 9.92 41.65 0.62
CA SER A 346 11.02 40.82 1.13
C SER A 346 11.34 39.56 0.31
N ASN A 347 12.56 39.03 0.47
CA ASN A 347 12.90 37.64 0.12
C ASN A 347 12.25 36.66 1.12
N ALA A 348 10.92 36.71 1.21
CA ALA A 348 10.15 35.95 2.19
C ALA A 348 10.38 34.45 2.03
N ARG A 349 10.59 33.76 3.15
CA ARG A 349 10.60 32.29 3.23
C ARG A 349 9.32 31.87 3.93
N VAL A 350 8.51 31.07 3.25
CA VAL A 350 7.22 30.58 3.77
C VAL A 350 7.32 29.06 3.91
N PHE A 351 7.34 28.57 5.15
CA PHE A 351 7.33 27.14 5.43
C PHE A 351 5.88 26.66 5.43
N MET A 352 5.54 25.65 4.64
CA MET A 352 4.15 25.33 4.33
C MET A 352 3.89 23.83 4.31
N ARG A 353 2.70 23.44 4.78
CA ARG A 353 2.19 22.07 4.67
C ARG A 353 0.68 22.03 4.42
N LEU A 354 0.24 20.98 3.74
CA LEU A 354 -1.17 20.62 3.67
C LEU A 354 -1.64 20.07 5.03
N VAL A 355 -2.86 20.45 5.41
CA VAL A 355 -3.60 19.84 6.52
C VAL A 355 -4.66 18.93 5.92
N LEU A 356 -4.52 17.63 6.14
CA LEU A 356 -5.38 16.61 5.55
C LEU A 356 -6.32 15.98 6.59
N ASP A 357 -7.51 15.54 6.17
CA ASP A 357 -8.38 14.70 7.00
C ASP A 357 -7.98 13.22 7.00
N LYS A 358 -8.83 12.36 7.56
CA LYS A 358 -8.60 10.90 7.60
C LYS A 358 -8.63 10.23 6.23
N GLU A 359 -9.36 10.82 5.30
CA GLU A 359 -9.56 10.36 3.93
C GLU A 359 -8.52 10.94 2.98
N LYS A 360 -7.55 11.72 3.51
CA LYS A 360 -6.53 12.46 2.77
C LYS A 360 -7.08 13.62 1.92
N LYS A 361 -8.26 14.14 2.26
CA LYS A 361 -8.82 15.37 1.67
C LYS A 361 -8.17 16.60 2.28
N VAL A 362 -8.06 17.68 1.51
CA VAL A 362 -7.33 18.89 1.91
C VAL A 362 -8.27 19.81 2.68
N LEU A 363 -8.03 19.97 3.98
CA LEU A 363 -8.84 20.82 4.85
C LEU A 363 -8.37 22.27 4.88
N ALA A 364 -7.06 22.47 4.91
CA ALA A 364 -6.45 23.76 5.11
C ALA A 364 -4.99 23.78 4.66
N LEU A 365 -4.45 24.99 4.59
CA LEU A 365 -3.03 25.26 4.43
C LEU A 365 -2.51 25.87 5.73
N ALA A 366 -1.48 25.25 6.31
CA ALA A 366 -0.79 25.79 7.46
C ALA A 366 0.60 26.27 7.01
N PHE A 367 0.98 27.49 7.40
CA PHE A 367 2.27 28.04 7.03
C PHE A 367 2.87 28.98 8.06
N LEU A 368 4.18 29.13 8.02
CA LEU A 368 4.98 29.98 8.89
C LEU A 368 5.72 31.01 8.04
N LEU A 369 5.54 32.29 8.37
CA LEU A 369 6.36 33.39 7.85
C LEU A 369 7.17 33.95 9.02
N GLN A 370 8.50 33.90 8.92
CA GLN A 370 9.43 34.19 10.01
C GLN A 370 9.18 33.26 11.22
N ASP A 371 8.54 33.76 12.28
CA ASP A 371 8.16 33.00 13.49
C ASP A 371 6.64 33.07 13.74
N GLN A 372 5.87 33.65 12.81
CA GLN A 372 4.42 33.75 12.93
C GLN A 372 3.74 32.66 12.09
N GLY A 373 2.97 31.81 12.77
CA GLY A 373 2.14 30.78 12.13
C GLY A 373 0.83 31.37 11.60
N TYR A 374 0.35 30.83 10.48
CA TYR A 374 -0.87 31.19 9.78
C TYR A 374 -1.63 29.93 9.35
N PHE A 375 -2.94 29.97 9.52
CA PHE A 375 -3.83 28.88 9.17
C PHE A 375 -4.90 29.38 8.21
N LEU A 376 -4.95 28.83 6.99
CA LEU A 376 -5.89 29.19 5.95
C LEU A 376 -6.88 28.04 5.70
N PRO A 377 -8.15 28.18 6.15
CA PRO A 377 -9.20 27.18 5.90
C PRO A 377 -9.55 27.09 4.40
N LEU A 378 -9.61 25.86 3.85
CA LEU A 378 -9.99 25.58 2.47
C LEU A 378 -11.33 24.83 2.40
N GLU A 379 -11.99 24.88 1.23
CA GLU A 379 -13.42 24.56 1.03
C GLU A 379 -13.90 23.18 1.51
N GLU A 380 -13.05 22.15 1.60
CA GLU A 380 -13.50 20.76 1.73
C GLU A 380 -14.02 20.38 3.14
N ALA A 381 -13.86 21.23 4.17
CA ALA A 381 -14.37 20.92 5.51
C ALA A 381 -14.78 22.10 6.43
N LEU A 382 -14.52 23.36 6.07
CA LEU A 382 -14.56 24.46 7.04
C LEU A 382 -15.45 25.67 6.70
N PHE A 383 -16.23 25.64 5.60
CA PHE A 383 -16.84 26.84 5.01
C PHE A 383 -15.77 27.91 4.79
N SER A 384 -15.03 27.80 3.68
CA SER A 384 -14.06 28.82 3.31
C SER A 384 -14.81 30.10 2.91
N PRO A 385 -14.48 31.27 3.49
CA PRO A 385 -15.13 32.54 3.17
C PRO A 385 -14.62 33.18 1.87
N PHE A 386 -13.76 32.49 1.13
CA PHE A 386 -13.04 33.02 -0.02
C PHE A 386 -13.59 32.44 -1.34
N SER A 387 -13.66 33.27 -2.38
CA SER A 387 -13.92 32.77 -3.72
C SER A 387 -12.70 32.03 -4.28
N LEU A 388 -12.94 31.10 -5.21
CA LEU A 388 -11.88 30.38 -5.92
C LEU A 388 -10.88 31.35 -6.60
N GLU A 389 -11.39 32.40 -7.23
CA GLU A 389 -10.60 33.44 -7.89
C GLU A 389 -9.70 34.21 -6.91
N PHE A 390 -10.23 34.55 -5.73
CA PHE A 390 -9.45 35.22 -4.70
C PHE A 390 -8.30 34.34 -4.21
N LEU A 391 -8.56 33.05 -3.96
CA LEU A 391 -7.53 32.09 -3.55
C LEU A 391 -6.51 31.83 -4.66
N GLN A 392 -6.93 31.75 -5.92
CA GLN A 392 -6.03 31.65 -7.06
C GLN A 392 -5.06 32.84 -7.11
N ASN A 393 -5.57 34.08 -6.99
CA ASN A 393 -4.73 35.27 -6.95
C ASN A 393 -3.78 35.27 -5.74
N ALA A 394 -4.29 34.92 -4.55
CA ALA A 394 -3.49 34.85 -3.33
C ALA A 394 -2.33 33.85 -3.46
N PHE A 395 -2.60 32.62 -3.93
CA PHE A 395 -1.56 31.61 -4.12
C PHE A 395 -0.57 31.99 -5.21
N SER A 396 -1.02 32.66 -6.28
CA SER A 396 -0.13 33.17 -7.33
C SER A 396 0.85 34.21 -6.76
N GLN A 397 0.35 35.15 -5.94
CA GLN A 397 1.20 36.12 -5.25
C GLN A 397 2.17 35.46 -4.27
N MET A 398 1.72 34.46 -3.49
CA MET A 398 2.60 33.71 -2.59
C MET A 398 3.75 33.03 -3.35
N LEU A 399 3.45 32.37 -4.46
CA LEU A 399 4.41 31.64 -5.28
C LEU A 399 5.40 32.56 -6.02
N GLN A 400 4.98 33.78 -6.39
CA GLN A 400 5.85 34.80 -6.99
C GLN A 400 6.76 35.48 -5.97
N HIS A 401 6.21 35.87 -4.82
CA HIS A 401 6.90 36.75 -3.89
C HIS A 401 7.70 36.01 -2.80
N ALA A 402 7.45 34.73 -2.56
CA ALA A 402 8.14 33.95 -1.53
C ALA A 402 8.91 32.74 -2.08
N CYS A 403 9.89 32.27 -1.31
CA CYS A 403 10.42 30.92 -1.42
C CYS A 403 9.55 29.98 -0.57
N ILE A 404 8.89 29.01 -1.21
CA ILE A 404 8.03 28.04 -0.53
C ILE A 404 8.88 26.85 -0.07
N ILE A 405 8.86 26.59 1.22
CA ILE A 405 9.67 25.54 1.85
C ILE A 405 8.74 24.50 2.46
N GLY A 406 9.03 23.23 2.22
CA GLY A 406 8.19 22.15 2.72
C GLY A 406 8.97 20.87 2.94
N HIS A 407 8.24 19.83 3.31
CA HIS A 407 8.71 18.47 3.32
C HIS A 407 7.77 17.66 2.43
N ASP A 408 8.30 17.09 1.34
CA ASP A 408 7.48 16.51 0.25
C ASP A 408 6.53 17.56 -0.34
N LEU A 409 7.10 18.54 -1.06
CA LEU A 409 6.37 19.68 -1.62
C LEU A 409 5.51 19.30 -2.83
N LYS A 410 5.82 18.21 -3.53
CA LYS A 410 5.14 17.88 -4.79
C LYS A 410 3.62 17.72 -4.63
N PRO A 411 3.08 16.96 -3.64
CA PRO A 411 1.64 16.89 -3.41
C PRO A 411 0.98 18.25 -3.20
N LEU A 412 1.63 19.14 -2.45
CA LEU A 412 1.15 20.50 -2.19
C LEU A 412 1.11 21.33 -3.49
N LEU A 413 2.21 21.34 -4.26
CA LEU A 413 2.27 22.11 -5.50
C LEU A 413 1.30 21.55 -6.55
N SER A 414 1.15 20.22 -6.62
CA SER A 414 0.17 19.55 -7.49
C SER A 414 -1.26 19.94 -7.12
N PHE A 415 -1.59 19.97 -5.82
CA PHE A 415 -2.90 20.42 -5.35
C PHE A 415 -3.17 21.87 -5.74
N LEU A 416 -2.22 22.78 -5.51
CA LEU A 416 -2.38 24.19 -5.85
C LEU A 416 -2.62 24.39 -7.35
N LYS A 417 -1.82 23.73 -8.20
CA LYS A 417 -1.98 23.81 -9.65
C LYS A 417 -3.29 23.18 -10.13
N ALA A 418 -3.67 22.01 -9.62
CA ALA A 418 -4.88 21.30 -10.06
C ALA A 418 -6.17 22.03 -9.65
N LYS A 419 -6.25 22.50 -8.40
CA LYS A 419 -7.48 23.09 -7.84
C LYS A 419 -7.60 24.57 -8.18
N TYR A 420 -6.50 25.34 -8.08
CA TYR A 420 -6.51 26.80 -8.22
C TYR A 420 -5.85 27.30 -9.51
N GLN A 421 -5.40 26.41 -10.40
CA GLN A 421 -4.85 26.77 -11.72
C GLN A 421 -3.71 27.79 -11.66
N VAL A 422 -2.90 27.75 -10.58
CA VAL A 422 -1.75 28.63 -10.44
C VAL A 422 -0.57 28.15 -11.29
N SER A 423 0.18 29.12 -11.83
CA SER A 423 1.42 28.81 -12.54
C SER A 423 2.51 28.38 -11.56
N LEU A 424 3.23 27.32 -11.92
CA LEU A 424 4.41 26.84 -11.20
C LEU A 424 5.71 27.20 -11.93
N GLU A 425 5.61 28.05 -12.95
CA GLU A 425 6.77 28.59 -13.65
C GLU A 425 7.50 29.60 -12.77
N ASN A 426 8.82 29.57 -12.80
CA ASN A 426 9.69 30.54 -12.11
C ASN A 426 9.46 30.67 -10.59
N ILE A 427 8.80 29.70 -9.95
CA ILE A 427 8.64 29.65 -8.48
C ILE A 427 9.95 29.27 -7.79
N ARG A 428 10.18 29.85 -6.61
CA ARG A 428 11.27 29.51 -5.69
C ARG A 428 10.77 28.50 -4.66
N ILE A 429 11.42 27.34 -4.60
CA ILE A 429 11.01 26.23 -3.73
C ILE A 429 12.22 25.55 -3.11
N GLN A 430 12.04 24.97 -1.93
CA GLN A 430 13.04 24.12 -1.28
C GLN A 430 12.36 22.99 -0.50
N ASP A 431 12.72 21.76 -0.82
CA ASP A 431 12.12 20.57 -0.23
C ASP A 431 13.10 19.88 0.72
N THR A 432 12.79 19.89 2.01
CA THR A 432 13.62 19.27 3.04
C THR A 432 13.69 17.74 2.90
N GLN A 433 12.71 17.10 2.24
CA GLN A 433 12.79 15.68 1.93
C GLN A 433 13.88 15.40 0.88
N ILE A 434 14.04 16.27 -0.11
CA ILE A 434 15.14 16.17 -1.10
C ILE A 434 16.50 16.33 -0.39
N LEU A 435 16.62 17.31 0.51
CA LEU A 435 17.85 17.53 1.28
C LEU A 435 18.19 16.31 2.15
N ALA A 436 17.19 15.77 2.85
CA ALA A 436 17.33 14.55 3.64
C ALA A 436 17.71 13.35 2.77
N PHE A 437 17.09 13.18 1.61
CA PHE A 437 17.38 12.11 0.66
C PHE A 437 18.82 12.13 0.16
N LEU A 438 19.35 13.33 -0.12
CA LEU A 438 20.76 13.49 -0.51
C LEU A 438 21.73 13.18 0.64
N LYS A 439 21.30 13.36 1.89
CA LYS A 439 22.10 12.99 3.07
C LYS A 439 22.07 11.48 3.34
N ASN A 440 20.88 10.90 3.35
CA ASN A 440 20.62 9.48 3.58
C ASN A 440 19.31 9.06 2.88
N PRO A 441 19.38 8.22 1.83
CA PRO A 441 18.21 7.89 1.03
C PRO A 441 17.25 6.88 1.67
N GLU A 442 17.58 6.28 2.82
CA GLU A 442 16.76 5.22 3.44
C GLU A 442 15.66 5.75 4.39
N LYS A 443 15.86 6.93 4.98
CA LYS A 443 14.97 7.53 5.99
C LYS A 443 14.69 8.99 5.66
N VAL A 444 13.65 9.20 4.85
CA VAL A 444 13.33 10.53 4.31
C VAL A 444 11.98 11.04 4.77
N GLY A 445 11.20 10.27 5.54
CA GLY A 445 9.94 10.74 6.09
C GLY A 445 10.13 11.83 7.15
N PHE A 446 9.19 12.76 7.26
CA PHE A 446 9.34 13.94 8.14
C PHE A 446 9.69 13.56 9.59
N ASP A 447 8.91 12.65 10.19
CA ASP A 447 9.15 12.16 11.56
C ASP A 447 10.52 11.49 11.71
N GLU A 448 10.95 10.72 10.70
CA GLU A 448 12.22 10.01 10.71
C GLU A 448 13.40 10.99 10.66
N VAL A 449 13.28 12.01 9.81
CA VAL A 449 14.30 13.03 9.57
C VAL A 449 14.43 13.97 10.78
N LEU A 450 13.32 14.35 11.42
CA LEU A 450 13.35 15.12 12.66
C LEU A 450 14.04 14.35 13.80
N LYS A 451 13.69 13.06 13.95
CA LYS A 451 14.32 12.20 14.95
C LYS A 451 15.80 11.98 14.68
N GLU A 452 16.17 11.79 13.41
CA GLU A 452 17.55 11.52 13.00
C GLU A 452 18.44 12.77 13.20
N TYR A 453 18.01 13.93 12.72
CA TYR A 453 18.88 15.12 12.62
C TYR A 453 18.65 16.17 13.70
N LEU A 454 17.41 16.35 14.18
CA LEU A 454 17.11 17.31 15.25
C LEU A 454 16.98 16.66 16.63
N LYS A 455 16.91 15.32 16.69
CA LYS A 455 16.62 14.55 17.92
C LYS A 455 15.27 14.92 18.55
N GLU A 456 14.34 15.37 17.72
CA GLU A 456 12.98 15.73 18.10
C GLU A 456 12.03 14.58 17.74
N GLU A 457 11.07 14.27 18.62
CA GLU A 457 9.98 13.35 18.31
C GLU A 457 8.68 14.16 18.19
N LEU A 458 8.00 14.02 17.06
CA LEU A 458 6.65 14.56 16.91
C LEU A 458 5.66 13.66 17.64
N VAL A 459 4.70 14.29 18.33
CA VAL A 459 3.57 13.58 18.92
C VAL A 459 2.73 12.96 17.78
N PRO A 460 2.53 11.63 17.74
CA PRO A 460 1.79 10.99 16.67
C PRO A 460 0.38 11.56 16.53
N HIS A 461 -0.02 11.86 15.30
CA HIS A 461 -1.32 12.44 15.01
C HIS A 461 -2.46 11.49 15.43
N GLU A 462 -3.31 11.89 16.37
CA GLU A 462 -4.69 11.42 16.33
C GLU A 462 -5.34 12.02 15.08
N LYS A 463 -5.55 11.18 14.05
CA LYS A 463 -6.19 11.57 12.79
C LYS A 463 -7.40 12.49 13.06
N ILE A 464 -7.40 13.67 12.45
CA ILE A 464 -8.38 14.76 12.64
C ILE A 464 -9.81 14.20 12.48
N LYS A 465 -10.64 14.29 13.53
CA LYS A 465 -12.06 13.87 13.51
C LYS A 465 -13.05 15.02 13.41
N ASP A 466 -12.72 16.17 13.97
CA ASP A 466 -13.65 17.30 14.14
C ASP A 466 -12.82 18.56 14.41
N PHE A 467 -13.09 19.67 13.73
CA PHE A 467 -12.30 20.91 13.82
C PHE A 467 -12.67 21.83 15.00
N LYS A 468 -13.55 21.35 15.91
CA LYS A 468 -14.12 22.17 17.00
C LYS A 468 -13.14 22.50 18.14
N THR A 469 -12.11 21.69 18.42
CA THR A 469 -11.03 22.05 19.36
C THR A 469 -9.92 22.80 18.61
N LYS A 470 -10.12 24.11 18.39
CA LYS A 470 -9.30 24.98 17.51
C LYS A 470 -7.90 25.27 18.08
N ALA A 471 -7.70 25.34 19.40
CA ALA A 471 -6.45 25.85 20.00
C ALA A 471 -5.29 24.85 20.02
N GLU A 472 -5.47 23.66 20.62
CA GLU A 472 -4.41 22.63 20.76
C GLU A 472 -3.87 22.14 19.39
N LYS A 473 -4.74 22.11 18.37
CA LYS A 473 -4.37 21.67 17.02
C LYS A 473 -3.55 22.70 16.27
N LEU A 474 -3.87 23.99 16.46
CA LEU A 474 -3.07 25.08 15.91
C LEU A 474 -1.71 25.15 16.60
N GLU A 475 -1.63 24.86 17.90
CA GLU A 475 -0.35 24.77 18.62
C GLU A 475 0.53 23.66 18.05
N LEU A 476 -0.01 22.46 17.81
CA LEU A 476 0.75 21.36 17.19
C LEU A 476 1.24 21.70 15.78
N LEU A 477 0.38 22.28 14.93
CA LEU A 477 0.77 22.71 13.59
C LEU A 477 1.89 23.77 13.63
N SER A 478 1.84 24.69 14.60
CA SER A 478 2.88 25.68 14.84
C SER A 478 4.22 25.03 15.21
N VAL A 479 4.19 24.01 16.08
CA VAL A 479 5.37 23.22 16.46
C VAL A 479 5.98 22.51 15.25
N GLU A 480 5.15 21.85 14.44
CA GLU A 480 5.60 21.13 13.24
C GLU A 480 6.22 22.07 12.20
N LEU A 481 5.60 23.23 11.95
CA LEU A 481 6.14 24.24 11.03
C LEU A 481 7.45 24.84 11.55
N SER A 482 7.56 25.02 12.86
CA SER A 482 8.80 25.46 13.51
C SER A 482 9.91 24.41 13.39
N ALA A 483 9.56 23.12 13.53
CA ALA A 483 10.48 22.00 13.33
C ALA A 483 10.93 21.92 11.86
N LEU A 484 10.02 22.12 10.90
CA LEU A 484 10.35 22.22 9.47
C LEU A 484 11.35 23.36 9.20
N LYS A 485 11.15 24.53 9.82
CA LYS A 485 12.09 25.66 9.74
C LYS A 485 13.47 25.28 10.27
N ARG A 486 13.54 24.74 11.49
CA ARG A 486 14.81 24.28 12.10
C ARG A 486 15.51 23.22 11.24
N LEU A 487 14.75 22.30 10.66
CA LEU A 487 15.28 21.25 9.80
C LEU A 487 15.90 21.83 8.52
N CYS A 488 15.22 22.78 7.88
CA CYS A 488 15.76 23.48 6.72
C CYS A 488 17.06 24.22 7.07
N GLU A 489 17.08 24.93 8.20
CA GLU A 489 18.26 25.64 8.68
C GLU A 489 19.41 24.68 9.04
N TYR A 490 19.12 23.51 9.61
CA TYR A 490 20.11 22.48 9.90
C TYR A 490 20.88 22.09 8.63
N PHE A 491 20.18 21.80 7.53
CA PHE A 491 20.83 21.44 6.28
C PHE A 491 21.64 22.60 5.69
N GLU A 492 21.12 23.83 5.73
CA GLU A 492 21.80 25.02 5.21
C GLU A 492 23.03 25.44 6.01
N LYS A 493 23.04 25.21 7.33
CA LYS A 493 24.13 25.62 8.24
C LYS A 493 25.22 24.55 8.39
N GLY A 494 25.27 23.57 7.48
CA GLY A 494 26.33 22.55 7.44
C GLY A 494 25.86 21.11 7.71
N GLY A 495 24.57 20.87 7.93
CA GLY A 495 24.00 19.53 8.01
C GLY A 495 24.12 18.76 6.68
N LEU A 496 24.21 19.48 5.55
CA LEU A 496 24.45 18.93 4.23
C LEU A 496 25.68 19.60 3.58
N GLU A 497 26.50 18.80 2.90
CA GLU A 497 27.67 19.28 2.17
C GLU A 497 27.29 20.26 1.04
N GLU A 498 28.09 21.31 0.79
CA GLU A 498 27.75 22.37 -0.20
C GLU A 498 27.54 21.83 -1.62
N ASN A 499 28.31 20.80 -2.02
CA ASN A 499 28.13 20.16 -3.32
C ASN A 499 26.76 19.47 -3.44
N LEU A 500 26.21 18.92 -2.33
CA LEU A 500 24.88 18.34 -2.31
C LEU A 500 23.78 19.40 -2.24
N LEU A 501 24.03 20.54 -1.58
CA LEU A 501 23.14 21.71 -1.65
C LEU A 501 23.07 22.26 -3.08
N ALA A 502 24.18 22.32 -3.80
CA ALA A 502 24.22 22.65 -5.22
C ALA A 502 23.42 21.63 -6.04
N LEU A 503 23.66 20.33 -5.86
CA LEU A 503 22.90 19.27 -6.53
C LEU A 503 21.38 19.35 -6.27
N ALA A 504 20.97 19.68 -5.04
CA ALA A 504 19.58 19.89 -4.68
C ALA A 504 18.96 21.07 -5.45
N ARG A 505 19.68 22.20 -5.53
CA ARG A 505 19.22 23.43 -6.18
C ARG A 505 19.20 23.33 -7.71
N GLU A 506 20.24 22.72 -8.29
CA GLU A 506 20.48 22.74 -9.74
C GLU A 506 19.84 21.55 -10.46
N VAL A 507 19.68 20.41 -9.77
CA VAL A 507 19.17 19.18 -10.39
C VAL A 507 17.84 18.74 -9.77
N GLU A 508 17.81 18.39 -8.48
CA GLU A 508 16.63 17.73 -7.90
C GLU A 508 15.39 18.64 -7.79
N THR A 509 15.58 19.90 -7.42
CA THR A 509 14.48 20.85 -7.25
C THR A 509 13.84 21.21 -8.60
N PRO A 510 14.59 21.56 -9.66
CA PRO A 510 14.04 21.72 -11.01
C PRO A 510 13.41 20.43 -11.54
N PHE A 511 14.02 19.28 -11.24
CA PHE A 511 13.53 17.98 -11.72
C PHE A 511 12.13 17.64 -11.19
N MET A 512 11.81 18.05 -9.96
CA MET A 512 10.45 17.92 -9.44
C MET A 512 9.39 18.55 -10.37
N LYS A 513 9.70 19.70 -11.01
CA LYS A 513 8.78 20.35 -11.96
C LYS A 513 8.59 19.53 -13.24
N VAL A 514 9.65 18.88 -13.72
CA VAL A 514 9.58 17.94 -14.86
C VAL A 514 8.64 16.78 -14.52
N LEU A 515 8.81 16.18 -13.33
CA LEU A 515 7.95 15.09 -12.87
C LEU A 515 6.49 15.54 -12.79
N MET A 516 6.22 16.69 -12.18
CA MET A 516 4.87 17.24 -12.14
C MET A 516 4.30 17.44 -13.55
N GLY A 517 5.09 17.95 -14.50
CA GLY A 517 4.70 18.07 -15.90
C GLY A 517 4.24 16.75 -16.51
N MET A 518 5.03 15.69 -16.31
CA MET A 518 4.69 14.32 -16.76
C MET A 518 3.40 13.81 -16.09
N GLU A 519 3.26 14.03 -14.77
CA GLU A 519 2.08 13.61 -14.00
C GLU A 519 0.80 14.31 -14.49
N PHE A 520 0.85 15.62 -14.74
CA PHE A 520 -0.28 16.38 -15.28
C PHE A 520 -0.60 16.00 -16.72
N GLN A 521 0.41 15.70 -17.53
CA GLN A 521 0.20 15.30 -18.92
C GLN A 521 -0.53 13.96 -19.01
N GLY A 522 -0.11 12.97 -18.21
CA GLY A 522 -0.66 11.61 -18.22
C GLY A 522 -0.37 10.83 -19.51
N PHE A 523 -0.53 9.51 -19.47
CA PHE A 523 -0.34 8.64 -20.63
C PHE A 523 -1.68 8.05 -21.08
N LYS A 524 -2.10 8.32 -22.32
CA LYS A 524 -3.36 7.83 -22.87
C LYS A 524 -3.38 6.31 -23.06
N ILE A 525 -4.52 5.72 -22.71
CA ILE A 525 -4.84 4.32 -22.96
C ILE A 525 -5.99 4.16 -23.96
N ASP A 526 -5.97 3.05 -24.69
CA ASP A 526 -7.08 2.56 -25.50
C ASP A 526 -8.07 1.82 -24.57
N ALA A 527 -9.00 2.58 -23.96
CA ALA A 527 -9.94 2.04 -22.99
C ALA A 527 -10.82 0.90 -23.55
N PRO A 528 -11.33 0.94 -24.80
CA PRO A 528 -12.01 -0.19 -25.42
C PRO A 528 -11.13 -1.44 -25.55
N TYR A 529 -9.85 -1.29 -25.90
CA TYR A 529 -8.90 -2.39 -25.93
C TYR A 529 -8.68 -2.99 -24.54
N PHE A 530 -8.46 -2.17 -23.52
CA PHE A 530 -8.28 -2.68 -22.14
C PHE A 530 -9.51 -3.42 -21.61
N LYS A 531 -10.73 -2.99 -21.95
CA LYS A 531 -11.97 -3.72 -21.58
C LYS A 531 -12.03 -5.10 -22.22
N ARG A 532 -11.62 -5.23 -23.49
CA ARG A 532 -11.53 -6.55 -24.16
C ARG A 532 -10.45 -7.41 -23.52
N LEU A 533 -9.27 -6.84 -23.30
CA LEU A 533 -8.12 -7.53 -22.70
C LEU A 533 -8.43 -8.03 -21.28
N GLU A 534 -9.19 -7.26 -20.48
CA GLU A 534 -9.65 -7.69 -19.17
C GLU A 534 -10.52 -8.97 -19.25
N GLN A 535 -11.44 -9.03 -20.21
CA GLN A 535 -12.28 -10.23 -20.40
C GLN A 535 -11.48 -11.43 -20.93
N GLU A 536 -10.56 -11.19 -21.87
CA GLU A 536 -9.66 -12.22 -22.39
C GLU A 536 -8.82 -12.84 -21.27
N PHE A 537 -8.15 -12.00 -20.46
CA PHE A 537 -7.32 -12.45 -19.35
C PHE A 537 -8.14 -13.16 -18.27
N LYS A 538 -9.36 -12.67 -17.98
CA LYS A 538 -10.26 -13.34 -17.03
C LYS A 538 -10.65 -14.74 -17.49
N ASN A 539 -10.98 -14.90 -18.77
CA ASN A 539 -11.35 -16.20 -19.35
C ASN A 539 -10.15 -17.16 -19.35
N GLU A 540 -8.98 -16.67 -19.75
CA GLU A 540 -7.75 -17.46 -19.80
C GLU A 540 -7.28 -17.89 -18.41
N LEU A 541 -7.38 -17.00 -17.39
CA LEU A 541 -7.10 -17.35 -16.00
C LEU A 541 -7.98 -18.51 -15.51
N HIS A 542 -9.26 -18.48 -15.85
CA HIS A 542 -10.20 -19.53 -15.46
C HIS A 542 -9.92 -20.85 -16.19
N VAL A 543 -9.48 -20.81 -17.45
CA VAL A 543 -9.03 -22.01 -18.18
C VAL A 543 -7.77 -22.61 -17.56
N LEU A 544 -6.75 -21.77 -17.32
CA LEU A 544 -5.49 -22.20 -16.69
C LEU A 544 -5.74 -22.77 -15.30
N GLU A 545 -6.58 -22.13 -14.50
CA GLU A 545 -6.96 -22.62 -13.18
C GLU A 545 -7.55 -24.03 -13.26
N ARG A 546 -8.55 -24.26 -14.12
CA ARG A 546 -9.13 -25.60 -14.30
C ARG A 546 -8.10 -26.64 -14.74
N GLN A 547 -7.27 -26.32 -15.74
CA GLN A 547 -6.22 -27.22 -16.21
C GLN A 547 -5.23 -27.59 -15.10
N ILE A 548 -4.83 -26.62 -14.27
CA ILE A 548 -3.92 -26.87 -13.15
C ILE A 548 -4.59 -27.76 -12.10
N LEU A 549 -5.84 -27.47 -11.72
CA LEU A 549 -6.56 -28.26 -10.72
C LEU A 549 -6.81 -29.69 -11.21
N ASP A 550 -7.16 -29.87 -12.49
CA ASP A 550 -7.36 -31.18 -13.12
C ASP A 550 -6.06 -32.02 -13.13
N LEU A 551 -4.93 -31.39 -13.47
CA LEU A 551 -3.62 -32.06 -13.46
C LEU A 551 -3.17 -32.46 -12.05
N ILE A 552 -3.54 -31.69 -11.04
CA ILE A 552 -3.18 -31.94 -9.64
C ILE A 552 -4.17 -32.92 -8.98
N GLY A 553 -5.41 -32.97 -9.46
CA GLY A 553 -6.49 -33.81 -8.94
C GLY A 553 -7.08 -33.33 -7.60
N VAL A 554 -6.96 -32.03 -7.29
CA VAL A 554 -7.45 -31.44 -6.03
C VAL A 554 -7.83 -29.99 -6.24
N ASP A 555 -8.95 -29.59 -5.65
CA ASP A 555 -9.35 -28.19 -5.59
C ASP A 555 -8.63 -27.45 -4.45
N PHE A 556 -7.98 -26.33 -4.79
CA PHE A 556 -7.37 -25.42 -3.83
C PHE A 556 -7.20 -24.03 -4.46
N ASN A 557 -6.90 -23.01 -3.65
CA ASN A 557 -6.68 -21.66 -4.13
C ASN A 557 -5.23 -21.46 -4.63
N LEU A 558 -5.07 -21.33 -5.95
CA LEU A 558 -3.77 -21.07 -6.61
C LEU A 558 -3.10 -19.77 -6.17
N ASN A 559 -3.89 -18.79 -5.71
CA ASN A 559 -3.39 -17.51 -5.23
C ASN A 559 -2.89 -17.56 -3.79
N SER A 560 -3.04 -18.69 -3.09
CA SER A 560 -2.52 -18.90 -1.74
C SER A 560 -1.16 -19.61 -1.81
N PRO A 561 -0.02 -18.92 -1.56
CA PRO A 561 1.31 -19.54 -1.60
C PRO A 561 1.43 -20.70 -0.62
N LYS A 562 0.69 -20.63 0.49
CA LYS A 562 0.64 -21.68 1.52
C LYS A 562 -0.03 -22.95 0.98
N GLN A 563 -1.24 -22.83 0.44
CA GLN A 563 -1.96 -24.00 -0.10
C GLN A 563 -1.22 -24.60 -1.29
N LEU A 564 -0.69 -23.77 -2.18
CA LEU A 564 0.14 -24.24 -3.28
C LEU A 564 1.39 -24.97 -2.77
N GLY A 565 2.06 -24.45 -1.74
CA GLY A 565 3.23 -25.11 -1.15
C GLY A 565 2.91 -26.48 -0.54
N GLU A 566 1.79 -26.60 0.18
CA GLU A 566 1.29 -27.87 0.73
C GLU A 566 1.02 -28.88 -0.40
N VAL A 567 0.33 -28.47 -1.46
CA VAL A 567 0.02 -29.32 -2.61
C VAL A 567 1.29 -29.78 -3.34
N LEU A 568 2.20 -28.85 -3.68
CA LEU A 568 3.39 -29.17 -4.45
C LEU A 568 4.36 -30.09 -3.68
N TYR A 569 4.59 -29.81 -2.39
CA TYR A 569 5.65 -30.48 -1.63
C TYR A 569 5.17 -31.64 -0.77
N GLU A 570 3.93 -31.62 -0.28
CA GLU A 570 3.40 -32.69 0.58
C GLU A 570 2.59 -33.71 -0.22
N LYS A 571 1.71 -33.24 -1.11
CA LYS A 571 0.84 -34.12 -1.89
C LYS A 571 1.52 -34.68 -3.14
N LEU A 572 2.07 -33.82 -3.99
CA LEU A 572 2.82 -34.23 -5.18
C LEU A 572 4.25 -34.69 -4.86
N LYS A 573 4.72 -34.47 -3.62
CA LYS A 573 6.05 -34.87 -3.13
C LYS A 573 7.20 -34.36 -4.03
N LEU A 574 7.04 -33.17 -4.61
CA LEU A 574 8.09 -32.57 -5.45
C LEU A 574 9.30 -32.15 -4.60
N PRO A 575 10.50 -32.00 -5.22
CA PRO A 575 11.71 -31.62 -4.49
C PRO A 575 11.52 -30.31 -3.70
N LYS A 576 11.68 -30.39 -2.37
CA LYS A 576 11.53 -29.26 -1.45
C LYS A 576 12.80 -28.44 -1.32
N ASN A 577 12.68 -27.11 -1.28
CA ASN A 577 13.72 -26.23 -0.77
C ASN A 577 13.57 -26.08 0.76
N LYS A 578 14.60 -25.55 1.45
CA LYS A 578 14.58 -25.36 2.92
C LYS A 578 13.40 -24.50 3.41
N SER A 579 12.91 -23.58 2.59
CA SER A 579 11.85 -22.60 2.94
C SER A 579 10.45 -22.98 2.47
N ARG A 580 10.27 -24.09 1.74
CA ARG A 580 9.04 -24.43 0.99
C ARG A 580 8.49 -23.25 0.16
N SER A 581 9.38 -22.37 -0.32
CA SER A 581 8.99 -21.19 -1.09
C SER A 581 8.49 -21.62 -2.46
N THR A 582 7.30 -21.15 -2.81
CA THR A 582 6.72 -21.31 -4.14
C THR A 582 7.02 -20.13 -5.06
N ASP A 583 8.00 -19.27 -4.78
CA ASP A 583 8.36 -18.16 -5.70
C ASP A 583 8.81 -18.66 -7.09
N GLU A 584 8.79 -17.76 -8.08
CA GLU A 584 9.15 -18.06 -9.48
C GLU A 584 10.51 -18.75 -9.61
N LYS A 585 11.53 -18.24 -8.90
CA LYS A 585 12.90 -18.78 -8.93
C LYS A 585 12.94 -20.23 -8.44
N ASN A 586 12.14 -20.58 -7.44
CA ASN A 586 12.08 -21.94 -6.91
C ASN A 586 11.22 -22.86 -7.77
N LEU A 587 10.13 -22.36 -8.35
CA LEU A 587 9.31 -23.13 -9.30
C LEU A 587 10.08 -23.47 -10.58
N LEU A 588 10.89 -22.55 -11.11
CA LEU A 588 11.73 -22.80 -12.29
C LEU A 588 12.74 -23.95 -12.09
N LYS A 589 13.22 -24.18 -10.86
CA LYS A 589 14.13 -25.31 -10.55
C LYS A 589 13.44 -26.67 -10.60
N ILE A 590 12.12 -26.70 -10.53
CA ILE A 590 11.30 -27.91 -10.57
C ILE A 590 10.35 -27.90 -11.77
N LEU A 591 10.64 -27.09 -12.80
CA LEU A 591 9.80 -26.93 -13.98
C LEU A 591 9.51 -28.28 -14.65
N ASP A 592 10.54 -29.10 -14.82
CA ASP A 592 10.44 -30.40 -15.49
C ASP A 592 9.91 -31.52 -14.57
N LYS A 593 9.54 -31.20 -13.33
CA LYS A 593 9.10 -32.21 -12.34
C LYS A 593 7.61 -32.49 -12.40
N HIS A 594 6.79 -31.55 -12.88
CA HIS A 594 5.37 -31.76 -13.05
C HIS A 594 4.77 -30.79 -14.08
N PRO A 595 3.88 -31.22 -15.00
CA PRO A 595 3.32 -30.35 -16.04
C PRO A 595 2.60 -29.11 -15.51
N SER A 596 1.98 -29.20 -14.32
CA SER A 596 1.30 -28.05 -13.72
C SER A 596 2.23 -26.91 -13.33
N ILE A 597 3.54 -27.12 -13.15
CA ILE A 597 4.47 -26.06 -12.73
C ILE A 597 4.58 -24.97 -13.80
N ALA A 598 4.69 -25.35 -15.08
CA ALA A 598 4.71 -24.41 -16.19
C ALA A 598 3.42 -23.59 -16.25
N LEU A 599 2.26 -24.25 -16.13
CA LEU A 599 0.95 -23.59 -16.11
C LEU A 599 0.76 -22.68 -14.88
N ILE A 600 1.29 -23.06 -13.71
CA ILE A 600 1.26 -22.23 -12.49
C ILE A 600 2.07 -20.94 -12.69
N LEU A 601 3.25 -21.03 -13.32
CA LEU A 601 4.06 -19.86 -13.64
C LEU A 601 3.30 -18.92 -14.59
N GLU A 602 2.70 -19.47 -15.64
CA GLU A 602 1.88 -18.72 -16.59
C GLU A 602 0.65 -18.08 -15.94
N TYR A 603 -0.07 -18.83 -15.11
CA TYR A 603 -1.23 -18.35 -14.35
C TYR A 603 -0.83 -17.16 -13.46
N ARG A 604 0.31 -17.24 -12.76
CA ARG A 604 0.77 -16.17 -11.87
C ARG A 604 1.20 -14.93 -12.61
N GLU A 605 1.88 -15.09 -13.74
CA GLU A 605 2.23 -13.97 -14.61
C GLU A 605 0.95 -13.26 -15.09
N LEU A 606 0.01 -14.02 -15.67
CA LEU A 606 -1.25 -13.49 -16.16
C LEU A 606 -2.08 -12.84 -15.03
N ASN A 607 -2.16 -13.49 -13.87
CA ASN A 607 -2.91 -12.98 -12.72
C ASN A 607 -2.29 -11.71 -12.15
N LYS A 608 -0.96 -11.59 -12.17
CA LYS A 608 -0.25 -10.36 -11.82
C LYS A 608 -0.58 -9.25 -12.81
N LEU A 609 -0.51 -9.52 -14.12
CA LEU A 609 -0.85 -8.53 -15.15
C LEU A 609 -2.31 -8.08 -15.07
N PHE A 610 -3.22 -9.03 -14.83
CA PHE A 610 -4.65 -8.79 -14.65
C PHE A 610 -4.90 -7.84 -13.47
N ASN A 611 -4.47 -8.23 -12.27
CA ASN A 611 -4.73 -7.49 -11.04
C ASN A 611 -3.93 -6.19 -10.89
N THR A 612 -2.79 -6.05 -11.58
CA THR A 612 -1.92 -4.87 -11.47
C THR A 612 -2.22 -3.83 -12.54
N TYR A 613 -2.57 -4.26 -13.75
CA TYR A 613 -2.67 -3.36 -14.90
C TYR A 613 -4.07 -3.31 -15.51
N THR A 614 -4.70 -4.43 -15.89
CA THR A 614 -5.95 -4.37 -16.65
C THR A 614 -7.10 -3.65 -15.91
N THR A 615 -7.58 -4.23 -14.80
CA THR A 615 -8.65 -3.63 -13.99
C THR A 615 -8.27 -2.30 -13.35
N PRO A 616 -7.07 -2.14 -12.74
CA PRO A 616 -6.71 -0.87 -12.14
C PRO A 616 -6.58 0.29 -13.14
N LEU A 617 -6.03 0.08 -14.34
CA LEU A 617 -5.89 1.16 -15.33
C LEU A 617 -7.26 1.65 -15.80
N LEU A 618 -8.22 0.75 -16.04
CA LEU A 618 -9.60 1.13 -16.38
C LEU A 618 -10.29 1.94 -15.29
N ARG A 619 -9.96 1.68 -14.01
CA ARG A 619 -10.49 2.42 -12.86
C ARG A 619 -9.81 3.76 -12.63
N LEU A 620 -8.50 3.83 -12.89
CA LEU A 620 -7.66 5.00 -12.58
C LEU A 620 -7.59 6.04 -13.70
N LYS A 621 -8.09 5.70 -14.90
CA LYS A 621 -8.11 6.65 -16.02
C LYS A 621 -8.97 7.88 -15.71
N ASP A 622 -8.57 9.02 -16.25
CA ASP A 622 -9.38 10.22 -16.23
C ASP A 622 -10.51 10.18 -17.29
N LYS A 623 -11.15 11.35 -17.51
CA LYS A 623 -12.21 11.52 -18.51
C LYS A 623 -11.71 11.41 -19.97
N ASP A 624 -10.42 11.64 -20.21
CA ASP A 624 -9.78 11.65 -21.53
C ASP A 624 -8.99 10.35 -21.80
N ASP A 625 -9.25 9.32 -20.98
CA ASP A 625 -8.59 8.01 -20.97
C ASP A 625 -7.08 8.08 -20.70
N LYS A 626 -6.63 9.04 -19.89
CA LYS A 626 -5.23 9.18 -19.47
C LYS A 626 -4.98 8.62 -18.09
N ILE A 627 -3.80 8.02 -17.92
CA ILE A 627 -3.30 7.48 -16.66
C ILE A 627 -2.25 8.43 -16.09
N HIS A 628 -2.48 8.87 -14.86
CA HIS A 628 -1.61 9.79 -14.14
C HIS A 628 -0.87 9.02 -13.03
N THR A 629 0.25 8.41 -13.38
CA THR A 629 1.13 7.78 -12.39
C THR A 629 1.77 8.86 -11.51
N THR A 630 2.08 8.56 -10.25
CA THR A 630 2.87 9.44 -9.39
C THR A 630 4.32 8.93 -9.31
N PHE A 631 5.28 9.76 -9.72
CA PHE A 631 6.71 9.45 -9.63
C PHE A 631 7.23 9.70 -8.22
N ILE A 632 8.23 8.97 -7.77
CA ILE A 632 8.89 9.23 -6.48
C ILE A 632 10.38 9.33 -6.75
N GLN A 633 10.93 10.54 -6.59
CA GLN A 633 12.35 10.81 -6.82
C GLN A 633 13.24 10.49 -5.60
N THR A 634 12.65 10.45 -4.42
CA THR A 634 13.28 10.15 -3.12
C THR A 634 13.06 8.70 -2.69
N GLY A 635 12.65 7.81 -3.60
CA GLY A 635 12.18 6.46 -3.27
C GLY A 635 13.23 5.35 -3.35
N THR A 636 14.26 5.48 -4.19
CA THR A 636 15.28 4.44 -4.36
C THR A 636 16.65 4.93 -3.92
N ALA A 637 17.41 4.09 -3.24
CA ALA A 637 18.75 4.44 -2.75
C ALA A 637 19.77 4.76 -3.86
N THR A 638 19.49 4.34 -5.09
CA THR A 638 20.31 4.64 -6.26
C THR A 638 19.89 5.93 -6.96
N GLY A 639 18.91 6.68 -6.45
CA GLY A 639 18.44 7.93 -7.09
C GLY A 639 17.51 7.73 -8.28
N ARG A 640 17.26 6.47 -8.70
CA ARG A 640 16.30 6.13 -9.74
C ARG A 640 14.89 6.55 -9.33
N LEU A 641 14.13 7.05 -10.29
CA LEU A 641 12.70 7.24 -10.11
C LEU A 641 12.03 5.90 -9.82
N SER A 642 11.00 5.94 -8.99
CA SER A 642 9.99 4.89 -8.91
C SER A 642 8.61 5.47 -9.23
N SER A 643 7.60 4.62 -9.43
CA SER A 643 6.26 5.06 -9.79
C SER A 643 5.18 4.28 -9.03
N HIS A 644 4.05 4.92 -8.73
CA HIS A 644 2.92 4.29 -8.05
C HIS A 644 1.58 4.91 -8.47
N SER A 645 0.49 4.21 -8.12
CA SER A 645 -0.90 4.64 -8.37
C SER A 645 -1.24 4.98 -9.84
N PRO A 646 -0.89 4.16 -10.86
CA PRO A 646 -0.29 2.82 -10.80
C PRO A 646 1.22 2.81 -11.12
N ASN A 647 1.93 1.72 -10.81
CA ASN A 647 3.36 1.61 -11.13
C ASN A 647 3.58 1.26 -12.60
N LEU A 648 3.79 2.26 -13.45
CA LEU A 648 4.01 2.07 -14.89
C LEU A 648 5.43 1.63 -15.25
N GLN A 649 6.40 1.80 -14.35
CA GLN A 649 7.78 1.38 -14.59
C GLN A 649 7.96 -0.14 -14.59
N ASN A 650 7.09 -0.88 -13.91
CA ASN A 650 7.21 -2.32 -13.75
C ASN A 650 6.42 -3.13 -14.80
N ILE A 651 5.93 -2.50 -15.88
CA ILE A 651 5.23 -3.21 -16.95
C ILE A 651 6.24 -4.05 -17.73
N PRO A 652 6.12 -5.40 -17.77
CA PRO A 652 7.11 -6.26 -18.39
C PRO A 652 7.33 -5.95 -19.88
N VAL A 653 8.59 -5.92 -20.31
CA VAL A 653 8.99 -5.62 -21.71
C VAL A 653 9.09 -6.88 -22.56
N ARG A 654 9.62 -7.97 -22.00
CA ARG A 654 9.99 -9.19 -22.76
C ARG A 654 8.93 -10.27 -22.76
N SER A 655 7.93 -10.14 -21.89
CA SER A 655 6.83 -11.08 -21.82
C SER A 655 5.84 -10.81 -22.95
N PRO A 656 5.42 -11.83 -23.73
CA PRO A 656 4.35 -11.68 -24.70
C PRO A 656 3.07 -11.07 -24.10
N LYS A 657 2.68 -11.49 -22.89
CA LYS A 657 1.53 -10.96 -22.17
C LYS A 657 1.78 -9.53 -21.63
N GLY A 658 3.02 -9.23 -21.24
CA GLY A 658 3.43 -7.86 -20.89
C GLY A 658 3.32 -6.88 -22.05
N LEU A 659 3.69 -7.32 -23.27
CA LEU A 659 3.54 -6.51 -24.49
C LEU A 659 2.08 -6.18 -24.80
N LEU A 660 1.13 -7.06 -24.45
CA LEU A 660 -0.30 -6.77 -24.58
C LEU A 660 -0.75 -5.60 -23.70
N ILE A 661 -0.18 -5.45 -22.50
CA ILE A 661 -0.45 -4.29 -21.64
C ILE A 661 0.12 -3.02 -22.28
N ARG A 662 1.38 -3.05 -22.74
CA ARG A 662 2.01 -1.91 -23.43
C ARG A 662 1.25 -1.50 -24.69
N LYS A 663 0.69 -2.47 -25.42
CA LYS A 663 -0.13 -2.21 -26.61
C LYS A 663 -1.35 -1.35 -26.31
N GLY A 664 -1.86 -1.39 -25.09
CA GLY A 664 -2.97 -0.54 -24.68
C GLY A 664 -2.62 0.94 -24.53
N PHE A 665 -1.34 1.32 -24.48
CA PHE A 665 -0.90 2.71 -24.39
C PHE A 665 -0.67 3.30 -25.77
N ILE A 666 -1.26 4.47 -26.02
CA ILE A 666 -1.36 5.11 -27.35
C ILE A 666 -1.06 6.60 -27.27
N ALA A 667 -0.77 7.21 -28.42
CA ALA A 667 -0.74 8.68 -28.53
C ALA A 667 -2.13 9.30 -28.29
N SER A 668 -2.15 10.56 -27.84
CA SER A 668 -3.33 11.26 -27.35
C SER A 668 -4.37 11.57 -28.44
N SER A 669 -3.88 11.85 -29.65
CA SER A 669 -4.68 12.10 -30.85
C SER A 669 -3.93 11.62 -32.11
N LYS A 670 -4.58 11.76 -33.28
CA LYS A 670 -3.96 11.46 -34.58
C LYS A 670 -2.90 12.48 -35.00
N GLU A 671 -2.79 13.62 -34.33
CA GLU A 671 -1.77 14.64 -34.61
C GLU A 671 -0.45 14.30 -33.91
N TYR A 672 -0.45 13.28 -33.07
CA TYR A 672 0.70 12.86 -32.27
C TYR A 672 1.08 11.41 -32.55
N CYS A 673 2.36 11.12 -32.31
CA CYS A 673 2.91 9.77 -32.22
C CYS A 673 3.76 9.65 -30.94
N LEU A 674 4.11 8.41 -30.57
CA LEU A 674 5.02 8.14 -29.49
C LEU A 674 6.45 8.08 -30.02
N LEU A 675 7.39 8.56 -29.23
CA LEU A 675 8.83 8.43 -29.45
C LEU A 675 9.45 7.78 -28.21
N GLY A 676 10.06 6.62 -28.38
CA GLY A 676 10.84 5.95 -27.35
C GLY A 676 12.32 6.22 -27.60
N VAL A 677 13.04 6.71 -26.60
CA VAL A 677 14.49 6.97 -26.66
C VAL A 677 15.17 6.23 -25.52
N ASP A 678 16.04 5.27 -25.85
CA ASP A 678 16.72 4.40 -24.89
C ASP A 678 18.23 4.62 -24.93
N TYR A 679 18.86 4.84 -23.77
CA TYR A 679 20.30 5.02 -23.72
C TYR A 679 21.04 3.70 -23.97
N SER A 680 21.86 3.68 -25.01
CA SER A 680 22.61 2.50 -25.43
C SER A 680 23.74 2.18 -24.45
N GLN A 681 23.51 1.20 -23.58
CA GLN A 681 24.50 0.62 -22.66
C GLN A 681 25.17 1.66 -21.74
N ILE A 682 24.38 2.61 -21.21
CA ILE A 682 24.87 3.73 -20.39
C ILE A 682 25.78 3.29 -19.24
N GLU A 683 25.48 2.17 -18.58
CA GLU A 683 26.29 1.67 -17.46
C GLU A 683 27.67 1.16 -17.91
N LEU A 684 27.79 0.59 -19.11
CA LEU A 684 29.09 0.19 -19.66
C LEU A 684 29.89 1.41 -20.15
N ARG A 685 29.23 2.46 -20.64
CA ARG A 685 29.87 3.74 -20.96
C ARG A 685 30.41 4.42 -19.70
N LEU A 686 29.65 4.38 -18.61
CA LEU A 686 30.11 4.83 -17.29
C LEU A 686 31.28 3.98 -16.78
N LEU A 687 31.26 2.66 -17.00
CA LEU A 687 32.41 1.80 -16.70
C LEU A 687 33.65 2.24 -17.48
N ALA A 688 33.52 2.49 -18.78
CA ALA A 688 34.62 3.00 -19.60
C ALA A 688 35.13 4.36 -19.11
N HIS A 689 34.21 5.27 -18.78
CA HIS A 689 34.54 6.60 -18.28
C HIS A 689 35.32 6.56 -16.96
N PHE A 690 34.90 5.72 -16.01
CA PHE A 690 35.51 5.66 -14.69
C PHE A 690 36.79 4.81 -14.65
N SER A 691 36.80 3.66 -15.33
CA SER A 691 37.96 2.76 -15.36
C SER A 691 39.07 3.27 -16.28
N GLN A 692 38.71 4.06 -17.31
CA GLN A 692 39.60 4.53 -18.36
C GLN A 692 40.34 3.39 -19.06
N ASP A 693 39.71 2.22 -19.11
CA ASP A 693 40.27 1.06 -19.81
C ASP A 693 40.37 1.35 -21.32
N LYS A 694 41.58 1.23 -21.87
CA LYS A 694 41.89 1.66 -23.25
C LYS A 694 41.10 0.89 -24.28
N ASP A 695 41.00 -0.43 -24.14
CA ASP A 695 40.32 -1.31 -25.10
C ASP A 695 38.81 -1.05 -25.07
N LEU A 696 38.24 -0.87 -23.87
CA LEU A 696 36.83 -0.54 -23.70
C LEU A 696 36.49 0.86 -24.26
N MET A 697 37.33 1.86 -23.99
CA MET A 697 37.13 3.22 -24.54
C MET A 697 37.23 3.23 -26.06
N GLU A 698 38.25 2.56 -26.63
CA GLU A 698 38.41 2.47 -28.08
C GLU A 698 37.21 1.80 -28.74
N ALA A 699 36.65 0.75 -28.12
CA ALA A 699 35.46 0.08 -28.62
C ALA A 699 34.28 1.05 -28.76
N PHE A 700 34.00 1.86 -27.74
CA PHE A 700 32.93 2.86 -27.79
C PHE A 700 33.22 3.99 -28.77
N LEU A 701 34.46 4.52 -28.80
CA LEU A 701 34.85 5.60 -29.71
C LEU A 701 34.78 5.20 -31.18
N LYS A 702 34.97 3.90 -31.49
CA LYS A 702 34.86 3.34 -32.84
C LYS A 702 33.46 2.77 -33.16
N GLY A 703 32.47 2.94 -32.28
CA GLY A 703 31.11 2.40 -32.48
C GLY A 703 31.05 0.87 -32.57
N ARG A 704 31.99 0.15 -31.94
CA ARG A 704 32.02 -1.31 -31.93
C ARG A 704 31.03 -1.88 -30.92
N ASP A 705 30.46 -3.05 -31.22
CA ASP A 705 29.61 -3.78 -30.29
C ASP A 705 30.44 -4.39 -29.16
N ILE A 706 30.35 -3.79 -27.97
CA ILE A 706 31.14 -4.23 -26.82
C ILE A 706 30.85 -5.68 -26.40
N HIS A 707 29.61 -6.16 -26.55
CA HIS A 707 29.29 -7.54 -26.20
C HIS A 707 29.93 -8.50 -27.18
N LEU A 708 29.97 -8.15 -28.46
CA LEU A 708 30.66 -8.94 -29.47
C LEU A 708 32.18 -8.92 -29.25
N GLU A 709 32.76 -7.77 -28.94
CA GLU A 709 34.19 -7.66 -28.65
C GLU A 709 34.59 -8.45 -27.41
N THR A 710 33.78 -8.41 -26.34
CA THR A 710 33.98 -9.29 -25.18
C THR A 710 33.83 -10.76 -25.58
N SER A 711 32.86 -11.10 -26.43
CA SER A 711 32.66 -12.47 -26.92
C SER A 711 33.87 -12.98 -27.69
N LYS A 712 34.44 -12.17 -28.60
CA LYS A 712 35.68 -12.50 -29.33
C LYS A 712 36.84 -12.74 -28.37
N ALA A 713 36.98 -11.91 -27.34
CA ALA A 713 38.05 -12.04 -26.36
C ALA A 713 37.92 -13.32 -25.51
N LEU A 714 36.69 -13.74 -25.21
CA LEU A 714 36.42 -14.92 -24.38
C LEU A 714 36.39 -16.24 -25.18
N PHE A 715 35.92 -16.21 -26.41
CA PHE A 715 35.55 -17.41 -27.18
C PHE A 715 36.21 -17.53 -28.54
N GLY A 716 37.01 -16.53 -28.97
CA GLY A 716 37.55 -16.45 -30.32
C GLY A 716 36.53 -15.89 -31.34
N GLU A 717 37.00 -15.55 -32.54
CA GLU A 717 36.17 -14.90 -33.57
C GLU A 717 35.04 -15.81 -34.08
N ASP A 718 35.32 -17.10 -34.26
CA ASP A 718 34.38 -18.06 -34.86
C ASP A 718 33.11 -18.24 -34.02
N LEU A 719 33.23 -18.23 -32.69
CA LEU A 719 32.11 -18.43 -31.76
C LEU A 719 31.53 -17.09 -31.24
N ALA A 720 32.10 -15.95 -31.63
CA ALA A 720 31.79 -14.66 -31.03
C ALA A 720 30.31 -14.27 -31.22
N LYS A 721 29.75 -14.52 -32.40
CA LYS A 721 28.35 -14.18 -32.71
C LYS A 721 27.37 -15.06 -31.93
N GLU A 722 27.62 -16.37 -31.89
CA GLU A 722 26.79 -17.34 -31.17
C GLU A 722 26.80 -17.08 -29.66
N LYS A 723 27.98 -16.82 -29.09
CA LYS A 723 28.16 -16.61 -27.64
C LYS A 723 28.01 -15.16 -27.18
N ARG A 724 27.55 -14.25 -28.05
CA ARG A 724 27.35 -12.83 -27.72
C ARG A 724 26.43 -12.62 -26.50
N SER A 725 25.40 -13.45 -26.36
CA SER A 725 24.44 -13.39 -25.24
C SER A 725 25.10 -13.73 -23.89
N ILE A 726 26.05 -14.67 -23.89
CA ILE A 726 26.84 -15.06 -22.73
C ILE A 726 27.77 -13.90 -22.35
N ALA A 727 28.50 -13.34 -23.32
CA ALA A 727 29.36 -12.18 -23.11
C ALA A 727 28.59 -10.96 -22.58
N LYS A 728 27.36 -10.73 -23.07
CA LYS A 728 26.46 -9.72 -22.52
C LYS A 728 26.17 -9.94 -21.03
N SER A 729 25.84 -11.17 -20.67
CA SER A 729 25.55 -11.54 -19.28
C SER A 729 26.78 -11.38 -18.38
N ILE A 730 27.98 -11.67 -18.90
CA ILE A 730 29.26 -11.44 -18.22
C ILE A 730 29.51 -9.94 -18.03
N ASN A 731 29.36 -9.10 -19.06
CA ASN A 731 29.57 -7.65 -18.95
C ASN A 731 28.70 -7.04 -17.85
N PHE A 732 27.39 -7.31 -17.88
CA PHE A 732 26.49 -6.81 -16.83
C PHE A 732 26.81 -7.44 -15.48
N GLY A 733 27.09 -8.74 -15.40
CA GLY A 733 27.44 -9.38 -14.13
C GLY A 733 28.69 -8.78 -13.50
N LEU A 734 29.74 -8.54 -14.28
CA LEU A 734 31.04 -8.07 -13.79
C LEU A 734 31.05 -6.59 -13.42
N VAL A 735 30.29 -5.74 -14.13
CA VAL A 735 30.05 -4.34 -13.70
C VAL A 735 29.55 -4.30 -12.25
N TYR A 736 28.68 -5.25 -11.88
CA TYR A 736 28.09 -5.34 -10.55
C TYR A 736 28.88 -6.21 -9.55
N GLY A 737 30.14 -6.53 -9.88
CA GLY A 737 31.01 -7.32 -9.00
C GLY A 737 30.52 -8.76 -8.77
N MET A 738 29.84 -9.37 -9.75
CA MET A 738 29.42 -10.77 -9.68
C MET A 738 30.65 -11.69 -9.61
N GLY A 739 30.73 -12.52 -8.57
CA GLY A 739 31.77 -13.54 -8.42
C GLY A 739 31.51 -14.79 -9.26
N SER A 740 32.54 -15.63 -9.42
CA SER A 740 32.51 -16.87 -10.22
C SER A 740 31.37 -17.83 -9.85
N LYS A 741 31.04 -17.97 -8.56
CA LYS A 741 29.91 -18.79 -8.10
C LYS A 741 28.58 -18.32 -8.68
N LYS A 742 28.33 -17.01 -8.62
CA LYS A 742 27.07 -16.44 -9.10
C LYS A 742 26.98 -16.45 -10.62
N LEU A 743 28.11 -16.25 -11.29
CA LEU A 743 28.20 -16.36 -12.74
C LEU A 743 27.93 -17.80 -13.22
N SER A 744 28.53 -18.80 -12.55
CA SER A 744 28.28 -20.23 -12.79
C SER A 744 26.79 -20.58 -12.65
N GLU A 745 26.11 -20.12 -11.59
CA GLU A 745 24.67 -20.31 -11.42
C GLU A 745 23.84 -19.62 -12.51
N THR A 746 24.28 -18.46 -13.01
CA THR A 746 23.51 -17.63 -13.96
C THR A 746 23.62 -18.17 -15.38
N LEU A 747 24.81 -18.62 -15.77
CA LEU A 747 25.08 -19.20 -17.08
C LEU A 747 24.83 -20.71 -17.12
N ASN A 748 24.57 -21.34 -15.96
CA ASN A 748 24.46 -22.78 -15.81
C ASN A 748 25.71 -23.55 -16.34
N ILE A 749 26.89 -23.07 -15.96
CA ILE A 749 28.20 -23.64 -16.34
C ILE A 749 29.01 -24.09 -15.12
N PRO A 750 29.98 -25.01 -15.25
CA PRO A 750 30.88 -25.38 -14.17
C PRO A 750 31.61 -24.19 -13.53
N LEU A 751 31.88 -24.25 -12.23
CA LEU A 751 32.53 -23.17 -11.48
C LEU A 751 33.92 -22.82 -12.03
N ASN A 752 34.69 -23.81 -12.48
CA ASN A 752 36.01 -23.59 -13.06
C ASN A 752 35.94 -22.83 -14.39
N GLU A 753 34.93 -23.12 -15.20
CA GLU A 753 34.70 -22.40 -16.46
C GLU A 753 34.31 -20.94 -16.19
N ALA A 754 33.41 -20.70 -15.22
CA ALA A 754 33.08 -19.34 -14.80
C ALA A 754 34.30 -18.57 -14.28
N LYS A 755 35.22 -19.20 -13.55
CA LYS A 755 36.48 -18.56 -13.12
C LYS A 755 37.33 -18.17 -14.34
N SER A 756 37.50 -19.09 -15.29
CA SER A 756 38.27 -18.85 -16.51
C SER A 756 37.71 -17.67 -17.32
N TYR A 757 36.38 -17.55 -17.45
CA TYR A 757 35.75 -16.42 -18.13
C TYR A 757 36.04 -15.07 -17.46
N ILE A 758 36.01 -15.03 -16.12
CA ILE A 758 36.31 -13.81 -15.36
C ILE A 758 37.79 -13.42 -15.52
N GLU A 759 38.69 -14.41 -15.46
CA GLU A 759 40.13 -14.19 -15.66
C GLU A 759 40.44 -13.67 -17.07
N ALA A 760 39.85 -14.29 -18.10
CA ALA A 760 39.99 -13.84 -19.48
C ALA A 760 39.43 -12.43 -19.70
N TYR A 761 38.29 -12.10 -19.08
CA TYR A 761 37.72 -10.76 -19.12
C TYR A 761 38.67 -9.70 -18.54
N PHE A 762 39.19 -9.91 -17.32
CA PHE A 762 40.11 -8.96 -16.69
C PHE A 762 41.50 -8.95 -17.32
N LYS A 763 41.91 -10.03 -18.00
CA LYS A 763 43.13 -10.02 -18.82
C LYS A 763 42.98 -9.10 -20.04
N ARG A 764 41.78 -9.06 -20.65
CA ARG A 764 41.47 -8.15 -21.76
C ARG A 764 41.27 -6.71 -21.29
N PHE A 765 40.59 -6.53 -20.16
CA PHE A 765 40.26 -5.21 -19.62
C PHE A 765 40.88 -5.02 -18.21
N PRO A 766 42.21 -4.87 -18.11
CA PRO A 766 42.93 -4.89 -16.84
C PRO A 766 42.54 -3.74 -15.91
N SER A 767 42.35 -2.54 -16.47
CA SER A 767 42.07 -1.33 -15.67
C SER A 767 40.71 -1.38 -14.98
N ILE A 768 39.78 -2.20 -15.49
CA ILE A 768 38.48 -2.43 -14.85
C ILE A 768 38.66 -3.09 -13.47
N LYS A 769 39.53 -4.09 -13.37
CA LYS A 769 39.76 -4.81 -12.10
C LYS A 769 40.31 -3.87 -11.04
N ASP A 770 41.30 -3.07 -11.42
CA ASP A 770 41.96 -2.12 -10.53
C ASP A 770 40.98 -1.03 -10.06
N TYR A 771 40.15 -0.53 -10.99
CA TYR A 771 39.08 0.42 -10.65
C TYR A 771 38.10 -0.17 -9.63
N LEU A 772 37.55 -1.36 -9.89
CA LEU A 772 36.57 -1.98 -8.99
C LEU A 772 37.14 -2.27 -7.61
N ASN A 773 38.42 -2.65 -7.51
CA ASN A 773 39.08 -2.87 -6.22
C ASN A 773 39.27 -1.54 -5.46
N ARG A 774 39.76 -0.50 -6.16
CA ARG A 774 39.90 0.84 -5.57
C ARG A 774 38.57 1.38 -5.04
N MET A 775 37.46 1.15 -5.75
CA MET A 775 36.13 1.55 -5.27
C MET A 775 35.72 0.82 -3.99
N LYS A 776 35.99 -0.48 -3.89
CA LYS A 776 35.72 -1.22 -2.65
C LYS A 776 36.55 -0.69 -1.49
N GLU A 777 37.83 -0.40 -1.72
CA GLU A 777 38.72 0.19 -0.71
C GLU A 777 38.25 1.58 -0.26
N GLU A 778 37.83 2.42 -1.20
CA GLU A 778 37.30 3.76 -0.92
C GLU A 778 35.99 3.70 -0.12
N ILE A 779 35.08 2.77 -0.48
CA ILE A 779 33.84 2.55 0.28
C ILE A 779 34.14 2.07 1.70
N LEU A 780 35.11 1.17 1.89
CA LEU A 780 35.52 0.74 3.24
C LEU A 780 36.12 1.89 4.05
N LYS A 781 36.90 2.76 3.41
CA LYS A 781 37.57 3.89 4.07
C LYS A 781 36.59 5.01 4.44
N THR A 782 35.67 5.34 3.54
CA THR A 782 34.79 6.51 3.67
C THR A 782 33.39 6.17 4.17
N SER A 783 33.03 4.88 4.15
CA SER A 783 31.66 4.41 4.37
C SER A 783 30.65 4.98 3.35
N LYS A 784 31.12 5.49 2.21
CA LYS A 784 30.31 6.16 1.18
C LYS A 784 30.65 5.66 -0.23
N ALA A 785 29.66 5.61 -1.11
CA ALA A 785 29.83 5.37 -2.54
C ALA A 785 29.29 6.57 -3.33
N PHE A 786 30.13 7.20 -4.17
CA PHE A 786 29.81 8.47 -4.85
C PHE A 786 29.46 8.27 -6.33
N THR A 787 28.44 8.99 -6.82
CA THR A 787 28.05 9.04 -8.23
C THR A 787 28.84 10.12 -8.99
N LEU A 788 28.63 10.17 -10.31
CA LEU A 788 29.23 11.14 -11.22
C LEU A 788 29.01 12.61 -10.78
N LEU A 789 27.82 12.95 -10.28
CA LEU A 789 27.49 14.31 -9.82
C LEU A 789 27.76 14.54 -8.33
N GLY A 790 28.43 13.60 -7.65
CA GLY A 790 28.82 13.72 -6.25
C GLY A 790 27.72 13.36 -5.24
N ARG A 791 26.57 12.84 -5.67
CA ARG A 791 25.61 12.17 -4.76
C ARG A 791 26.31 10.99 -4.12
N TYR A 792 25.98 10.63 -2.88
CA TYR A 792 26.50 9.42 -2.28
C TYR A 792 25.43 8.55 -1.61
N ARG A 793 25.77 7.27 -1.43
CA ARG A 793 25.07 6.34 -0.53
C ARG A 793 26.00 5.98 0.63
N VAL A 794 25.45 5.96 1.85
CA VAL A 794 26.18 5.62 3.09
C VAL A 794 25.99 4.15 3.44
N PHE A 795 27.02 3.52 4.00
CA PHE A 795 26.99 2.14 4.49
C PHE A 795 27.58 2.07 5.90
N ASP A 796 26.85 1.49 6.84
CA ASP A 796 27.34 1.33 8.22
C ASP A 796 28.10 0.02 8.38
N PHE A 797 29.43 0.09 8.39
CA PHE A 797 30.30 -1.07 8.59
C PHE A 797 30.49 -1.46 10.07
N THR A 798 29.93 -0.70 11.02
CA THR A 798 30.08 -0.95 12.46
C THR A 798 29.42 -2.27 12.83
N GLY A 799 30.19 -3.20 13.41
CA GLY A 799 29.68 -4.52 13.79
C GLY A 799 29.28 -5.44 12.62
N ALA A 800 29.57 -5.06 11.37
CA ALA A 800 29.24 -5.86 10.20
C ALA A 800 30.15 -7.10 10.07
N ASN A 801 29.55 -8.27 9.87
CA ASN A 801 30.30 -9.49 9.54
C ASN A 801 30.72 -9.53 8.07
N ASP A 802 31.58 -10.48 7.68
CA ASP A 802 32.15 -10.55 6.32
C ASP A 802 31.09 -10.73 5.22
N TYR A 803 29.98 -11.40 5.53
CA TYR A 803 28.86 -11.54 4.60
C TYR A 803 28.17 -10.20 4.34
N VAL A 804 27.87 -9.44 5.41
CA VAL A 804 27.25 -8.11 5.32
C VAL A 804 28.20 -7.13 4.64
N LYS A 805 29.49 -7.12 5.00
CA LYS A 805 30.53 -6.33 4.33
C LYS A 805 30.55 -6.62 2.83
N GLY A 806 30.58 -7.90 2.45
CA GLY A 806 30.55 -8.31 1.05
C GLY A 806 29.28 -7.87 0.30
N ASN A 807 28.14 -7.76 0.98
CA ASN A 807 26.91 -7.22 0.40
C ASN A 807 26.99 -5.70 0.21
N TYR A 808 27.41 -4.96 1.23
CA TYR A 808 27.58 -3.50 1.15
C TYR A 808 28.56 -3.08 0.07
N LEU A 809 29.68 -3.79 -0.09
CA LEU A 809 30.63 -3.49 -1.16
C LEU A 809 30.04 -3.70 -2.55
N ARG A 810 29.24 -4.75 -2.74
CA ARG A 810 28.53 -4.97 -4.01
C ARG A 810 27.48 -3.89 -4.26
N GLU A 811 26.70 -3.56 -3.23
CA GLU A 811 25.69 -2.52 -3.31
C GLU A 811 26.29 -1.13 -3.56
N GLY A 812 27.42 -0.82 -2.95
CA GLY A 812 28.14 0.44 -3.14
C GLY A 812 28.66 0.59 -4.56
N VAL A 813 29.31 -0.45 -5.11
CA VAL A 813 29.74 -0.44 -6.52
C VAL A 813 28.53 -0.27 -7.45
N ASN A 814 27.42 -0.97 -7.19
CA ASN A 814 26.20 -0.82 -7.98
C ASN A 814 25.63 0.61 -7.89
N ALA A 815 25.66 1.22 -6.72
CA ALA A 815 25.15 2.59 -6.52
C ALA A 815 25.93 3.61 -7.35
N ILE A 816 27.25 3.43 -7.52
CA ILE A 816 28.08 4.31 -8.36
C ILE A 816 27.57 4.30 -9.80
N PHE A 817 27.44 3.13 -10.42
CA PHE A 817 27.04 3.03 -11.83
C PHE A 817 25.56 3.37 -12.04
N GLN A 818 24.66 2.77 -11.25
CA GLN A 818 23.22 2.96 -11.41
C GLN A 818 22.79 4.37 -11.03
N GLY A 819 23.42 4.94 -9.99
CA GLY A 819 23.18 6.32 -9.58
C GLY A 819 23.72 7.33 -10.58
N SER A 820 24.91 7.10 -11.13
CA SER A 820 25.44 7.96 -12.20
C SER A 820 24.59 7.90 -13.47
N ALA A 821 24.09 6.73 -13.84
CA ALA A 821 23.16 6.59 -14.97
C ALA A 821 21.84 7.34 -14.69
N SER A 822 21.33 7.25 -13.46
CA SER A 822 20.14 7.99 -13.05
C SER A 822 20.36 9.51 -13.07
N ASP A 823 21.53 9.98 -12.62
CA ASP A 823 21.89 11.39 -12.63
C ASP A 823 21.93 11.94 -14.07
N LEU A 824 22.56 11.21 -15.00
CA LEU A 824 22.58 11.56 -16.43
C LEU A 824 21.18 11.59 -17.03
N LEU A 825 20.32 10.62 -16.70
CA LEU A 825 18.95 10.59 -17.18
C LEU A 825 18.14 11.81 -16.68
N LYS A 826 18.30 12.19 -15.40
CA LYS A 826 17.67 13.40 -14.83
C LYS A 826 18.13 14.65 -15.56
N LEU A 827 19.44 14.79 -15.81
CA LEU A 827 20.00 15.91 -16.57
C LEU A 827 19.46 15.96 -18.01
N GLY A 828 19.34 14.81 -18.68
CA GLY A 828 18.74 14.71 -20.00
C GLY A 828 17.29 15.16 -20.02
N MET A 829 16.48 14.65 -19.09
CA MET A 829 15.08 15.06 -18.93
C MET A 829 14.94 16.57 -18.65
N LEU A 830 15.82 17.14 -17.82
CA LEU A 830 15.86 18.59 -17.56
C LEU A 830 16.16 19.40 -18.82
N LYS A 831 17.21 19.04 -19.56
CA LYS A 831 17.61 19.74 -20.78
C LYS A 831 16.54 19.68 -21.87
N VAL A 832 15.96 18.51 -22.11
CA VAL A 832 14.86 18.36 -23.07
C VAL A 832 13.64 19.16 -22.62
N SER A 833 13.28 19.11 -21.34
CA SER A 833 12.14 19.87 -20.81
C SER A 833 12.33 21.38 -20.90
N GLU A 834 13.55 21.88 -20.70
CA GLU A 834 13.85 23.31 -20.85
C GLU A 834 13.86 23.72 -22.33
N ARG A 835 14.44 22.91 -23.23
CA ARG A 835 14.47 23.19 -24.68
C ARG A 835 13.07 23.30 -25.27
N PHE A 836 12.16 22.41 -24.86
CA PHE A 836 10.79 22.35 -25.35
C PHE A 836 9.78 22.95 -24.38
N LYS A 837 10.23 23.85 -23.49
CA LYS A 837 9.35 24.52 -22.54
C LYS A 837 8.26 25.28 -23.29
N ASN A 838 7.01 25.06 -22.90
CA ASN A 838 5.81 25.63 -23.52
C ASN A 838 5.63 25.30 -25.02
N ASN A 839 6.35 24.30 -25.54
CA ASN A 839 6.14 23.77 -26.88
C ASN A 839 5.19 22.55 -26.84
N PRO A 840 3.97 22.65 -27.38
CA PRO A 840 3.00 21.56 -27.32
C PRO A 840 3.36 20.37 -28.22
N SER A 841 4.35 20.51 -29.10
CA SER A 841 4.80 19.47 -30.04
C SER A 841 5.69 18.40 -29.40
N VAL A 842 6.17 18.60 -28.17
CA VAL A 842 6.96 17.60 -27.43
C VAL A 842 6.48 17.50 -25.99
N ARG A 843 6.15 16.27 -25.57
CA ARG A 843 5.65 16.00 -24.22
C ARG A 843 6.32 14.77 -23.66
N LEU A 844 7.08 14.93 -22.59
CA LEU A 844 7.66 13.79 -21.87
C LEU A 844 6.55 13.10 -21.05
N LEU A 845 6.32 11.80 -21.29
CA LEU A 845 5.22 11.04 -20.69
C LEU A 845 5.69 10.14 -19.55
N LEU A 846 6.76 9.38 -19.78
CA LEU A 846 7.18 8.31 -18.88
C LEU A 846 8.69 8.09 -18.97
N GLN A 847 9.27 7.72 -17.84
CA GLN A 847 10.64 7.18 -17.76
C GLN A 847 10.55 5.75 -17.23
N VAL A 848 11.13 4.80 -17.96
CA VAL A 848 11.18 3.37 -17.59
C VAL A 848 12.61 2.87 -17.75
N HIS A 849 13.28 2.62 -16.63
CA HIS A 849 14.71 2.28 -16.64
C HIS A 849 15.56 3.36 -17.34
N ASP A 850 16.25 3.02 -18.42
CA ASP A 850 17.07 3.88 -19.28
C ASP A 850 16.30 4.47 -20.47
N GLU A 851 15.00 4.16 -20.59
CA GLU A 851 14.12 4.58 -21.67
C GLU A 851 13.27 5.79 -21.26
N LEU A 852 13.25 6.81 -22.13
CA LEU A 852 12.36 7.96 -22.08
C LEU A 852 11.29 7.83 -23.16
N ILE A 853 10.04 8.04 -22.79
CA ILE A 853 8.90 7.98 -23.70
C ILE A 853 8.30 9.37 -23.81
N PHE A 854 8.28 9.86 -25.05
CA PHE A 854 7.69 11.11 -25.43
C PHE A 854 6.44 10.88 -26.26
N GLU A 855 5.55 11.85 -26.23
CA GLU A 855 4.55 12.09 -27.24
C GLU A 855 4.98 13.32 -28.04
N ILE A 856 5.09 13.16 -29.36
CA ILE A 856 5.58 14.21 -30.26
C ILE A 856 4.60 14.43 -31.41
N GLU A 857 4.57 15.65 -31.95
CA GLU A 857 3.75 15.99 -33.11
C GLU A 857 4.16 15.15 -34.32
N GLU A 858 3.20 14.45 -34.93
CA GLU A 858 3.47 13.50 -36.01
C GLU A 858 4.05 14.17 -37.26
N LYS A 859 3.61 15.40 -37.57
CA LYS A 859 4.04 16.13 -38.76
C LYS A 859 5.55 16.39 -38.79
N ASN A 860 6.16 16.61 -37.62
CA ASN A 860 7.57 16.98 -37.47
C ASN A 860 8.36 15.88 -36.71
N ALA A 861 7.84 14.65 -36.70
CA ALA A 861 8.37 13.60 -35.84
C ALA A 861 9.86 13.27 -36.10
N PRO A 862 10.36 13.18 -37.35
CA PRO A 862 11.77 12.92 -37.63
C PRO A 862 12.70 14.03 -37.11
N GLU A 863 12.33 15.30 -37.29
CA GLU A 863 13.11 16.44 -36.81
C GLU A 863 13.16 16.48 -35.29
N LEU A 864 12.01 16.27 -34.63
CA LEU A 864 11.91 16.22 -33.17
C LEU A 864 12.69 15.04 -32.59
N GLN A 865 12.65 13.87 -33.23
CA GLN A 865 13.48 12.73 -32.85
C GLN A 865 14.97 13.09 -32.90
N GLN A 866 15.45 13.64 -34.01
CA GLN A 866 16.87 13.99 -34.17
C GLN A 866 17.32 15.02 -33.14
N GLU A 867 16.51 16.05 -32.88
CA GLU A 867 16.83 17.09 -31.90
C GLU A 867 16.85 16.53 -30.46
N ILE A 868 15.88 15.69 -30.08
CA ILE A 868 15.87 15.05 -28.76
C ILE A 868 17.08 14.13 -28.59
N GLN A 869 17.43 13.33 -29.61
CA GLN A 869 18.63 12.48 -29.57
C GLN A 869 19.91 13.30 -29.45
N ARG A 870 20.02 14.40 -30.21
CA ARG A 870 21.18 15.31 -30.13
C ARG A 870 21.35 15.87 -28.72
N ILE A 871 20.28 16.35 -28.10
CA ILE A 871 20.33 16.85 -26.72
C ILE A 871 20.82 15.75 -25.77
N LEU A 872 20.25 14.55 -25.87
CA LEU A 872 20.56 13.43 -24.98
C LEU A 872 21.97 12.84 -25.17
N ASN A 873 22.50 12.89 -26.39
CA ASN A 873 23.83 12.36 -26.74
C ASN A 873 24.94 13.38 -26.45
N ASP A 874 24.73 14.65 -26.83
CA ASP A 874 25.81 15.63 -26.94
C ASP A 874 25.80 16.68 -25.83
N GLU A 875 24.61 17.03 -25.31
CA GLU A 875 24.46 18.18 -24.41
C GLU A 875 24.39 17.79 -22.93
N VAL A 876 24.10 16.52 -22.58
CA VAL A 876 23.82 16.09 -21.20
C VAL A 876 25.02 16.21 -20.28
N TYR A 877 26.12 15.55 -20.63
CA TYR A 877 27.32 15.53 -19.81
C TYR A 877 28.55 15.09 -20.65
N PRO A 878 29.72 15.74 -20.50
CA PRO A 878 30.92 15.39 -21.25
C PRO A 878 31.61 14.15 -20.67
N LEU A 879 31.14 12.96 -21.05
CA LEU A 879 31.83 11.70 -20.74
C LEU A 879 33.10 11.53 -21.61
N ARG A 880 33.97 10.59 -21.22
CA ARG A 880 35.20 10.25 -21.96
C ARG A 880 34.92 9.41 -23.21
N VAL A 881 33.72 8.83 -23.28
CA VAL A 881 33.17 8.10 -24.42
C VAL A 881 31.81 8.74 -24.73
N PRO A 882 31.38 8.79 -26.01
CA PRO A 882 30.13 9.44 -26.38
C PRO A 882 28.94 8.77 -25.68
N LEU A 883 27.93 9.55 -25.31
CA LEU A 883 26.61 9.00 -24.99
C LEU A 883 25.88 8.73 -26.32
N GLU A 884 25.16 7.61 -26.40
CA GLU A 884 24.37 7.28 -27.57
C GLU A 884 22.99 6.79 -27.14
N THR A 885 22.00 7.14 -27.94
CA THR A 885 20.60 6.73 -27.78
C THR A 885 20.11 6.02 -29.02
N SER A 886 19.29 4.99 -28.81
CA SER A 886 18.45 4.43 -29.86
C SER A 886 17.05 5.03 -29.76
N ALA A 887 16.44 5.35 -30.89
CA ALA A 887 15.13 6.00 -30.91
C ALA A 887 14.21 5.40 -31.98
N PHE A 888 12.94 5.23 -31.60
CA PHE A 888 11.91 4.67 -32.47
C PHE A 888 10.62 5.47 -32.34
N ILE A 889 9.97 5.73 -33.48
CA ILE A 889 8.65 6.36 -33.54
C ILE A 889 7.60 5.28 -33.75
N ALA A 890 6.52 5.34 -32.98
CA ALA A 890 5.40 4.41 -33.13
C ALA A 890 4.06 5.01 -32.73
N LYS A 891 2.97 4.26 -32.97
CA LYS A 891 1.62 4.65 -32.53
C LYS A 891 1.27 4.09 -31.17
N ARG A 892 1.87 2.96 -30.80
CA ARG A 892 1.63 2.27 -29.53
C ARG A 892 2.95 2.01 -28.80
N TRP A 893 2.90 1.91 -27.47
CA TRP A 893 4.11 1.74 -26.69
C TRP A 893 4.81 0.38 -26.96
N ASN A 894 4.07 -0.69 -27.21
CA ASN A 894 4.68 -1.99 -27.50
C ASN A 894 5.52 -2.00 -28.80
N GLU A 895 5.29 -1.04 -29.70
CA GLU A 895 5.98 -0.90 -30.99
C GLU A 895 7.27 -0.08 -30.88
N LEU A 896 7.53 0.56 -29.74
CA LEU A 896 8.73 1.38 -29.50
C LEU A 896 10.00 0.55 -29.29
N LYS A 897 9.87 -0.77 -29.12
CA LYS A 897 11.00 -1.70 -29.13
C LYS A 897 10.86 -2.55 -30.40
N GLY A 898 11.75 -2.30 -31.35
CA GLY A 898 11.83 -3.04 -32.62
C GLY A 898 12.08 -4.53 -32.46
#